data_AF-A0A6D2JSI1-F1
#
_entry.id   AF-A0A6D2JSI1-F1
#
_cell.length_a   1.000
_cell.length_b   1.000
_cell.length_c   1.000
_cell.angle_alpha   90.00
_cell.angle_beta   90.00
_cell.angle_gamma   90.00
#
_symmetry.space_group_name_H-M   'P 1'
#
loop_
_entity.id
_entity.type
_entity.pdbx_description
1 polymer ?
#
loop_
_entity_poly.entity_id
_entity_poly.type
_entity_poly.pdbx_seq_one_letter_code
_entity_poly.pdbx_strand_id
1 'polypeptide(L)'
;MGLESVDVSNNQLEGKLPKSLINCTFLELLNVESNKIKDTFPSWLSSLPSLHVMILRSNEFYGPVYRPHVYIGFQSLKVIDISHNHFTGTLPAFYFSNWREMTELTEEAGGYMADIYLNRMSMEMVNKGVDTKFEGIQNDLRAIDFSRNKFHGMIPDSIGLLNKLRLLNLSGNAFTSNIPQSLANLTGLESLDLSRNQLSGQIPQDLGSLSFLAVMNFSHNNLEGPIPRGGQVRVQPCSVFMDNPRLYGLEDICGETHHILNPTPQESEDLSEPKEQVISWIAAAVAYVPDKITEEIKEIFTSGVVPRSINSTHIRLIPKVPSPKTVAEYRPIALCNVFYKIISKILTSRLQPILPSIISETQTAYVKGRAISDNVLITHEVLHYLKGSRATKHCSMAVKTDMSKAYDRLEWSFIVAVLERLGFHAKWINMILQCISTVSFSFLVNGAAQGSVQPQRGIRQGDPLSPYIFIICGEVLSGLCRNAQDNGKLLGIQVSRGSPRLNHLLFADDTMFFCKTNQQSCESLTLILQKYEKASGQMINAHKSSISFSSKTPGDIRERVKKTLGIEKEGGQGKYLGLPESFGRKKKDLFSLIVDRIHQRSVKYSSRFLSSAGKLTMLKSVLSAMPTYSMSCFKLPAGLCKRIQSALTRFWWDTKIGERKMCWLSWDKLTRSKRDGGLGFRDIQSYNDAFLAKLSWRILTNPECLLARVLQGKYCKDHHFLQAPLPSSTSHGWRGIIIGRDLHLKKLGKAIGNGLSTSLWNDPWLSLSNPTCPFGPPSCHHKDLMVSDLLTTNGHDWNQSKIKDILPHHSSEILQIKPSRKGAHDSYIWLPTKSGAYSVKTGYHTSLEMREDSIGRSSEQINWNGDIWTGKFSPKMKVFLWKIVLKALPLGDNLLSRGLPDNACCVHCGDLETAEHLFFNCHFAQQVWSLTPLKTPINPSLVTSFTTSLVASKHMICLPPTGLNRGPIFPWLIWSIWTARNYLIFEERAFTPEETILKALLEAKEWQYAQNNIDISLPTP
;
A
#
# COMPACT_ATOMS: atom_id res chain seq x y z
N MET A 1 17.92 28.93 14.84
CA MET A 1 18.40 28.04 13.77
C MET A 1 17.64 28.40 12.51
N GLY A 2 18.34 28.83 11.45
CA GLY A 2 17.76 29.17 10.16
C GLY A 2 17.55 27.92 9.29
N LEU A 3 16.75 28.04 8.23
CA LEU A 3 16.56 26.95 7.26
C LEU A 3 17.74 26.93 6.28
N GLU A 4 18.58 25.89 6.37
CA GLU A 4 19.81 25.74 5.57
C GLU A 4 19.59 24.89 4.31
N SER A 5 18.63 23.97 4.31
CA SER A 5 18.39 23.05 3.19
C SER A 5 16.91 22.77 3.00
N VAL A 6 16.47 22.77 1.74
CA VAL A 6 15.17 22.28 1.32
C VAL A 6 15.39 21.25 0.22
N ASP A 7 15.30 19.97 0.55
CA ASP A 7 15.27 18.88 -0.42
C ASP A 7 13.94 18.13 -0.36
N VAL A 8 13.25 18.16 -1.50
CA VAL A 8 11.95 17.53 -1.74
C VAL A 8 11.91 16.90 -3.13
N SER A 9 13.08 16.53 -3.61
CA SER A 9 13.26 15.80 -4.86
C SER A 9 12.42 14.52 -4.90
N ASN A 10 12.11 14.03 -6.11
CA ASN A 10 11.50 12.72 -6.35
C ASN A 10 10.11 12.55 -5.72
N ASN A 11 9.28 13.60 -5.79
CA ASN A 11 7.92 13.60 -5.28
C ASN A 11 6.90 13.79 -6.43
N GLN A 12 5.70 14.31 -6.11
CA GLN A 12 4.64 14.61 -7.08
C GLN A 12 4.06 16.01 -6.80
N LEU A 13 4.92 16.92 -6.38
CA LEU A 13 4.55 18.25 -5.89
C LEU A 13 4.15 19.15 -7.05
N GLU A 14 2.99 19.81 -6.93
CA GLU A 14 2.44 20.71 -7.94
C GLU A 14 2.30 22.14 -7.43
N GLY A 15 2.14 23.11 -8.34
CA GLY A 15 1.95 24.53 -8.01
C GLY A 15 3.20 25.37 -8.24
N LYS A 16 3.29 26.51 -7.55
CA LYS A 16 4.37 27.50 -7.67
C LYS A 16 5.37 27.40 -6.52
N LEU A 17 6.60 27.88 -6.74
CA LEU A 17 7.56 27.97 -5.65
C LEU A 17 7.10 29.02 -4.62
N PRO A 18 7.12 28.70 -3.31
CA PRO A 18 6.68 29.63 -2.29
C PRO A 18 7.64 30.82 -2.20
N LYS A 19 7.12 32.02 -2.49
CA LYS A 19 7.90 33.26 -2.42
C LYS A 19 8.46 33.56 -1.03
N SER A 20 7.93 32.94 0.02
CA SER A 20 8.47 33.06 1.39
C SER A 20 9.90 32.55 1.52
N LEU A 21 10.39 31.72 0.58
CA LEU A 21 11.79 31.26 0.56
C LEU A 21 12.79 32.43 0.43
N ILE A 22 12.36 33.60 -0.07
CA ILE A 22 13.20 34.80 -0.08
C ILE A 22 13.62 35.25 1.33
N ASN A 23 12.86 34.87 2.36
CA ASN A 23 13.17 35.21 3.75
C ASN A 23 14.14 34.19 4.40
N CYS A 24 14.48 33.10 3.71
CA CYS A 24 15.39 32.06 4.20
C CYS A 24 16.84 32.45 3.87
N THR A 25 17.37 33.47 4.56
CA THR A 25 18.72 34.02 4.28
C THR A 25 19.87 33.04 4.51
N PHE A 26 19.64 31.97 5.28
CA PHE A 26 20.58 30.89 5.52
C PHE A 26 20.45 29.71 4.54
N LEU A 27 19.53 29.77 3.57
CA LEU A 27 19.27 28.66 2.66
C LEU A 27 20.45 28.43 1.72
N GLU A 28 21.07 27.25 1.82
CA GLU A 28 22.22 26.82 1.03
C GLU A 28 21.86 25.90 -0.13
N LEU A 29 20.86 25.02 0.07
CA LEU A 29 20.37 24.08 -0.94
C LEU A 29 18.87 24.22 -1.14
N LEU A 30 18.46 24.37 -2.40
CA LEU A 30 17.08 24.17 -2.84
C LEU A 30 17.04 23.07 -3.89
N ASN A 31 16.55 21.89 -3.52
CA ASN A 31 16.32 20.76 -4.41
C ASN A 31 14.83 20.41 -4.51
N VAL A 32 14.24 20.67 -5.68
CA VAL A 32 12.84 20.34 -6.00
C VAL A 32 12.71 19.39 -7.19
N GLU A 33 13.76 18.64 -7.48
CA GLU A 33 13.85 17.73 -8.62
C GLU A 33 12.67 16.76 -8.74
N SER A 34 12.31 16.36 -9.98
CA SER A 34 11.38 15.25 -10.25
C SER A 34 10.03 15.43 -9.55
N ASN A 35 9.39 16.55 -9.86
CA ASN A 35 8.08 16.97 -9.36
C ASN A 35 7.19 17.45 -10.53
N LYS A 36 6.10 18.15 -10.23
CA LYS A 36 5.14 18.75 -11.19
C LYS A 36 4.99 20.25 -10.96
N ILE A 37 6.05 20.92 -10.51
CA ILE A 37 6.02 22.35 -10.18
C ILE A 37 5.92 23.13 -11.48
N LYS A 38 4.89 23.98 -11.57
CA LYS A 38 4.59 24.80 -12.73
C LYS A 38 4.66 26.27 -12.35
N ASP A 39 5.82 26.86 -12.57
CA ASP A 39 6.09 28.26 -12.27
C ASP A 39 7.05 28.88 -13.30
N THR A 40 7.22 30.20 -13.23
CA THR A 40 8.30 30.87 -13.96
C THR A 40 9.62 30.79 -13.21
N PHE A 41 10.74 31.03 -13.90
CA PHE A 41 12.07 30.99 -13.28
C PHE A 41 12.13 31.88 -12.02
N PRO A 42 12.56 31.35 -10.86
CA PRO A 42 12.50 32.03 -9.58
C PRO A 42 13.67 33.02 -9.42
N SER A 43 13.73 34.05 -10.27
CA SER A 43 14.83 35.03 -10.27
C SER A 43 15.01 35.76 -8.94
N TRP A 44 13.97 35.85 -8.12
CA TRP A 44 14.00 36.42 -6.78
C TRP A 44 14.90 35.65 -5.80
N LEU A 45 15.20 34.37 -6.06
CA LEU A 45 16.18 33.60 -5.28
C LEU A 45 17.62 34.11 -5.44
N SER A 46 17.92 34.89 -6.49
CA SER A 46 19.25 35.49 -6.69
C SER A 46 19.67 36.46 -5.58
N SER A 47 18.71 36.92 -4.75
CA SER A 47 18.96 37.77 -3.60
C SER A 47 19.42 37.03 -2.33
N LEU A 48 19.36 35.69 -2.32
CA LEU A 48 19.74 34.90 -1.14
C LEU A 48 21.27 34.82 -1.03
N PRO A 49 21.88 35.28 0.08
CA PRO A 49 23.33 35.40 0.19
C PRO A 49 24.04 34.05 0.35
N SER A 50 23.33 33.03 0.82
CA SER A 50 23.92 31.71 1.16
C SER A 50 23.55 30.61 0.16
N LEU A 51 22.78 30.90 -0.91
CA LEU A 51 22.27 29.87 -1.82
C LEU A 51 23.37 29.36 -2.76
N HIS A 52 23.92 28.19 -2.43
CA HIS A 52 25.01 27.55 -3.16
C HIS A 52 24.53 26.58 -4.23
N VAL A 53 23.41 25.87 -4.00
CA VAL A 53 22.94 24.81 -4.90
C VAL A 53 21.44 24.95 -5.17
N MET A 54 21.07 24.99 -6.45
CA MET A 54 19.68 25.11 -6.89
C MET A 54 19.34 24.06 -7.96
N ILE A 55 18.46 23.13 -7.63
CA ILE A 55 18.06 22.01 -8.49
C ILE A 55 16.54 22.08 -8.72
N LEU A 56 16.14 22.44 -9.93
CA LEU A 56 14.76 22.55 -10.41
C LEU A 56 14.43 21.47 -11.47
N ARG A 57 15.33 20.51 -11.68
CA ARG A 57 15.26 19.47 -12.72
C ARG A 57 13.93 18.72 -12.78
N SER A 58 13.50 18.31 -13.97
CA SER A 58 12.34 17.41 -14.17
C SER A 58 11.05 17.93 -13.52
N ASN A 59 10.61 19.10 -13.98
CA ASN A 59 9.40 19.80 -13.52
C ASN A 59 8.64 20.41 -14.73
N GLU A 60 7.66 21.28 -14.48
CA GLU A 60 6.89 22.01 -15.50
C GLU A 60 7.21 23.52 -15.49
N PHE A 61 8.42 23.94 -15.11
CA PHE A 61 8.78 25.36 -15.12
C PHE A 61 8.84 25.93 -16.54
N TYR A 62 8.47 27.20 -16.72
CA TYR A 62 8.31 27.79 -18.06
C TYR A 62 8.68 29.29 -18.14
N GLY A 63 8.84 29.78 -19.38
CA GLY A 63 9.16 31.19 -19.66
C GLY A 63 10.66 31.51 -19.60
N PRO A 64 11.05 32.80 -19.73
CA PRO A 64 12.45 33.21 -19.75
C PRO A 64 13.11 33.20 -18.38
N VAL A 65 14.39 32.83 -18.34
CA VAL A 65 15.24 32.85 -17.14
C VAL A 65 15.80 34.24 -16.81
N TYR A 66 15.90 35.11 -17.81
CA TYR A 66 16.35 36.49 -17.63
C TYR A 66 15.18 37.47 -17.58
N ARG A 67 15.20 38.40 -16.60
CA ARG A 67 14.27 39.54 -16.50
C ARG A 67 15.03 40.83 -16.13
N PRO A 68 15.00 41.89 -16.97
CA PRO A 68 15.85 43.08 -16.80
C PRO A 68 15.74 43.81 -15.45
N HIS A 69 14.58 43.81 -14.81
CA HIS A 69 14.32 44.61 -13.60
C HIS A 69 14.46 43.84 -12.28
N VAL A 70 14.87 42.56 -12.33
CA VAL A 70 14.93 41.68 -11.13
C VAL A 70 16.26 40.93 -11.04
N TYR A 71 17.08 40.97 -12.09
CA TYR A 71 18.28 40.14 -12.18
C TYR A 71 19.52 40.85 -11.62
N ILE A 72 19.91 40.47 -10.40
CA ILE A 72 21.13 40.94 -9.74
C ILE A 72 22.30 39.96 -9.99
N GLY A 73 21.99 38.77 -10.53
CA GLY A 73 22.92 37.65 -10.73
C GLY A 73 22.98 36.74 -9.50
N PHE A 74 23.20 35.44 -9.71
CA PHE A 74 23.33 34.45 -8.63
C PHE A 74 24.78 34.45 -8.12
N GLN A 75 25.11 35.39 -7.24
CA GLN A 75 26.50 35.63 -6.82
C GLN A 75 27.11 34.47 -6.03
N SER A 76 26.31 33.81 -5.19
CA SER A 76 26.75 32.73 -4.29
C SER A 76 26.59 31.31 -4.88
N LEU A 77 26.02 31.20 -6.09
CA LEU A 77 25.61 29.90 -6.62
C LEU A 77 26.79 29.14 -7.23
N LYS A 78 26.99 27.91 -6.75
CA LYS A 78 28.03 26.97 -7.17
C LYS A 78 27.48 25.94 -8.14
N VAL A 79 26.22 25.55 -7.98
CA VAL A 79 25.57 24.52 -8.81
C VAL A 79 24.15 24.96 -9.19
N ILE A 80 23.83 24.85 -10.47
CA ILE A 80 22.47 25.02 -10.98
C ILE A 80 22.09 23.88 -11.93
N ASP A 81 20.94 23.27 -11.68
CA ASP A 81 20.32 22.31 -12.60
C ASP A 81 18.85 22.71 -12.81
N ILE A 82 18.53 23.18 -14.01
CA ILE A 82 17.17 23.52 -14.43
C ILE A 82 16.71 22.64 -15.60
N SER A 83 17.36 21.50 -15.79
CA SER A 83 17.15 20.64 -16.94
C SER A 83 15.76 20.00 -16.95
N HIS A 84 15.32 19.49 -18.10
CA HIS A 84 14.03 18.79 -18.24
C HIS A 84 12.83 19.64 -17.78
N ASN A 85 12.69 20.82 -18.36
CA ASN A 85 11.62 21.78 -18.08
C ASN A 85 11.08 22.39 -19.40
N HIS A 86 10.34 23.48 -19.32
CA HIS A 86 9.78 24.21 -20.46
C HIS A 86 10.28 25.67 -20.52
N PHE A 87 11.48 25.97 -20.02
CA PHE A 87 12.06 27.32 -20.10
C PHE A 87 12.29 27.73 -21.56
N THR A 88 12.04 28.99 -21.88
CA THR A 88 12.12 29.56 -23.24
C THR A 88 12.96 30.84 -23.27
N GLY A 89 13.16 31.44 -24.44
CA GLY A 89 13.81 32.74 -24.59
C GLY A 89 15.33 32.65 -24.81
N THR A 90 15.95 33.81 -24.93
CA THR A 90 17.40 33.97 -25.14
C THR A 90 18.14 34.21 -23.83
N LEU A 91 19.43 33.87 -23.80
CA LEU A 91 20.35 34.30 -22.75
C LEU A 91 21.04 35.60 -23.22
N PRO A 92 20.95 36.72 -22.48
CA PRO A 92 21.66 37.94 -22.85
C PRO A 92 23.18 37.76 -22.82
N ALA A 93 23.90 38.59 -23.60
CA ALA A 93 25.37 38.54 -23.69
C ALA A 93 26.09 38.60 -22.33
N PHE A 94 25.51 39.31 -21.35
CA PHE A 94 26.06 39.51 -20.00
C PHE A 94 25.44 38.59 -18.92
N TYR A 95 24.68 37.56 -19.30
CA TYR A 95 23.90 36.75 -18.35
C TYR A 95 24.77 36.16 -17.23
N PHE A 96 25.96 35.67 -17.55
CA PHE A 96 26.87 35.03 -16.60
C PHE A 96 27.87 35.99 -15.93
N SER A 97 27.83 37.29 -16.24
CA SER A 97 28.83 38.26 -15.76
C SER A 97 28.85 38.46 -14.24
N ASN A 98 27.77 38.13 -13.53
CA ASN A 98 27.63 38.35 -12.08
C ASN A 98 27.64 37.06 -11.23
N TRP A 99 28.13 35.93 -11.77
CA TRP A 99 28.16 34.63 -11.07
C TRP A 99 29.50 34.42 -10.34
N ARG A 100 29.75 35.22 -9.30
CA ARG A 100 31.07 35.35 -8.64
C ARG A 100 31.68 34.04 -8.14
N GLU A 101 30.90 33.18 -7.50
CA GLU A 101 31.37 31.89 -7.00
C GLU A 101 31.80 30.92 -8.11
N MET A 102 31.42 31.17 -9.36
CA MET A 102 31.85 30.40 -10.53
C MET A 102 33.08 31.03 -11.23
N THR A 103 33.53 32.21 -10.79
CA THR A 103 34.67 32.95 -11.37
C THR A 103 35.88 33.09 -10.44
N GLU A 104 35.66 33.19 -9.11
CA GLU A 104 36.72 33.39 -8.10
C GLU A 104 36.72 32.26 -7.06
N LEU A 105 37.90 31.90 -6.52
CA LEU A 105 37.99 31.09 -5.30
C LEU A 105 37.98 32.06 -4.12
N THR A 106 36.85 32.23 -3.45
CA THR A 106 36.76 33.00 -2.21
C THR A 106 37.43 32.20 -1.08
N GLU A 107 38.69 32.52 -0.76
CA GLU A 107 39.43 31.90 0.35
C GLU A 107 38.99 32.41 1.74
N GLU A 108 38.08 33.37 1.85
CA GLU A 108 37.68 33.94 3.15
C GLU A 108 36.18 34.18 3.26
N ALA A 109 35.49 33.27 3.98
CA ALA A 109 34.62 33.58 5.12
C ALA A 109 33.86 32.33 5.61
N GLY A 110 34.13 31.88 6.85
CA GLY A 110 33.08 31.27 7.67
C GLY A 110 33.13 29.77 7.99
N GLY A 111 34.28 29.26 8.43
CA GLY A 111 34.33 28.18 9.42
C GLY A 111 34.29 26.74 8.89
N TYR A 112 35.18 25.92 9.44
CA TYR A 112 35.30 24.45 9.35
C TYR A 112 33.97 23.66 9.46
N MET A 113 32.87 24.32 9.84
CA MET A 113 31.51 23.80 9.89
C MET A 113 30.81 23.83 8.51
N ALA A 114 30.86 24.93 7.74
CA ALA A 114 30.21 25.03 6.42
C ALA A 114 30.75 23.98 5.43
N ASP A 115 32.07 23.72 5.49
CA ASP A 115 32.76 22.68 4.72
C ASP A 115 32.29 21.24 5.03
N ILE A 116 31.71 21.01 6.21
CA ILE A 116 31.15 19.70 6.60
C ILE A 116 29.70 19.56 6.10
N TYR A 117 28.95 20.66 5.94
CA TYR A 117 27.52 20.62 5.63
C TYR A 117 27.22 20.35 4.14
N LEU A 118 27.90 20.99 3.19
CA LEU A 118 27.76 20.68 1.75
C LEU A 118 28.15 19.22 1.44
N ASN A 119 29.17 18.70 2.12
CA ASN A 119 29.59 17.29 2.04
C ASN A 119 28.54 16.30 2.59
N ARG A 120 27.53 16.76 3.35
CA ARG A 120 26.40 15.94 3.82
C ARG A 120 25.17 16.03 2.91
N MET A 121 25.18 16.93 1.94
CA MET A 121 24.09 17.11 0.99
C MET A 121 24.28 16.21 -0.22
N SER A 122 23.19 15.65 -0.72
CA SER A 122 23.21 14.83 -1.93
C SER A 122 22.47 15.50 -3.07
N MET A 123 22.90 15.23 -4.30
CA MET A 123 22.20 15.65 -5.52
C MET A 123 22.36 14.63 -6.64
N GLU A 124 21.46 14.65 -7.62
CA GLU A 124 21.58 13.88 -8.86
C GLU A 124 21.72 14.85 -10.03
N MET A 125 22.73 14.66 -10.89
CA MET A 125 22.90 15.44 -12.12
C MET A 125 23.67 14.63 -13.17
N VAL A 126 23.58 15.00 -14.44
CA VAL A 126 24.34 14.35 -15.50
C VAL A 126 25.80 14.79 -15.44
N ASN A 127 26.69 13.93 -14.93
CA ASN A 127 28.13 14.18 -14.91
C ASN A 127 28.82 13.22 -15.88
N LYS A 128 29.68 13.76 -16.76
CA LYS A 128 30.43 12.96 -17.76
C LYS A 128 29.53 12.03 -18.58
N GLY A 129 28.35 12.53 -18.97
CA GLY A 129 27.38 11.82 -19.80
C GLY A 129 26.55 10.75 -19.09
N VAL A 130 26.64 10.63 -17.76
CA VAL A 130 25.90 9.65 -16.96
C VAL A 130 25.15 10.36 -15.83
N ASP A 131 23.89 10.01 -15.60
CA ASP A 131 23.15 10.43 -14.40
C ASP A 131 23.92 9.94 -13.16
N THR A 132 24.52 10.91 -12.46
CA THR A 132 25.45 10.68 -11.36
C THR A 132 24.86 11.22 -10.08
N LYS A 133 24.78 10.35 -9.07
CA LYS A 133 24.41 10.74 -7.72
C LYS A 133 25.65 11.16 -6.94
N PHE A 134 25.70 12.43 -6.55
CA PHE A 134 26.68 12.98 -5.63
C PHE A 134 26.14 12.79 -4.21
N GLU A 135 26.79 11.94 -3.41
CA GLU A 135 26.38 11.69 -2.01
C GLU A 135 26.99 12.67 -1.00
N GLY A 136 27.83 13.56 -1.51
CA GLY A 136 28.33 14.77 -0.86
C GLY A 136 28.67 15.77 -1.95
N ILE A 137 28.17 17.01 -1.86
CA ILE A 137 28.50 18.05 -2.84
C ILE A 137 29.88 18.59 -2.49
N GLN A 138 30.88 18.19 -3.27
CA GLN A 138 32.25 18.66 -3.06
C GLN A 138 32.33 20.18 -3.26
N ASN A 139 33.08 20.84 -2.38
CA ASN A 139 33.16 22.30 -2.37
C ASN A 139 33.81 22.89 -3.63
N ASP A 140 34.56 22.09 -4.40
CA ASP A 140 35.19 22.47 -5.66
C ASP A 140 34.31 22.25 -6.90
N LEU A 141 33.14 21.60 -6.74
CA LEU A 141 32.22 21.38 -7.86
C LEU A 141 31.53 22.69 -8.26
N ARG A 142 31.63 23.02 -9.55
CA ARG A 142 30.87 24.10 -10.19
C ARG A 142 30.20 23.57 -11.45
N ALA A 143 28.87 23.62 -11.50
CA ALA A 143 28.10 22.96 -12.55
C ALA A 143 26.89 23.77 -13.01
N ILE A 144 26.65 23.75 -14.33
CA ILE A 144 25.48 24.32 -14.99
C ILE A 144 24.84 23.25 -15.88
N ASP A 145 23.60 22.86 -15.60
CA ASP A 145 22.78 22.03 -16.48
C ASP A 145 21.47 22.73 -16.86
N PHE A 146 21.42 23.21 -18.11
CA PHE A 146 20.24 23.86 -18.71
C PHE A 146 19.60 22.97 -19.78
N SER A 147 19.96 21.69 -19.84
CA SER A 147 19.59 20.79 -20.92
C SER A 147 18.08 20.49 -20.98
N ARG A 148 17.60 20.03 -22.14
CA ARG A 148 16.21 19.61 -22.36
C ARG A 148 15.19 20.69 -21.97
N ASN A 149 15.39 21.88 -22.53
CA ASN A 149 14.49 23.02 -22.43
C ASN A 149 14.15 23.53 -23.85
N LYS A 150 13.69 24.77 -23.96
CA LYS A 150 13.34 25.44 -25.23
C LYS A 150 14.10 26.76 -25.39
N PHE A 151 15.32 26.86 -24.85
CA PHE A 151 16.17 28.04 -25.05
C PHE A 151 16.56 28.20 -26.52
N HIS A 152 16.67 29.43 -26.99
CA HIS A 152 17.06 29.71 -28.39
C HIS A 152 17.96 30.96 -28.49
N GLY A 153 18.52 31.21 -29.67
CA GLY A 153 19.48 32.29 -29.89
C GLY A 153 20.92 31.85 -29.59
N MET A 154 21.84 32.81 -29.47
CA MET A 154 23.26 32.51 -29.24
C MET A 154 23.56 32.12 -27.79
N ILE A 155 24.57 31.27 -27.62
CA ILE A 155 25.22 31.05 -26.32
C ILE A 155 26.03 32.32 -25.98
N PRO A 156 25.85 32.96 -24.81
CA PRO A 156 26.55 34.21 -24.47
C PRO A 156 28.06 34.03 -24.31
N ASP A 157 28.86 34.96 -24.83
CA ASP A 157 30.33 34.97 -24.62
C ASP A 157 30.71 35.05 -23.13
N SER A 158 29.87 35.63 -22.28
CA SER A 158 30.08 35.71 -20.82
C SER A 158 30.18 34.34 -20.14
N ILE A 159 29.75 33.24 -20.77
CA ILE A 159 29.97 31.89 -20.24
C ILE A 159 31.47 31.60 -20.03
N GLY A 160 32.33 32.17 -20.88
CA GLY A 160 33.78 32.01 -20.79
C GLY A 160 34.43 32.71 -19.60
N LEU A 161 33.67 33.51 -18.83
CA LEU A 161 34.15 34.12 -17.59
C LEU A 161 34.19 33.11 -16.43
N LEU A 162 33.42 32.01 -16.51
CA LEU A 162 33.19 31.05 -15.43
C LEU A 162 34.36 30.05 -15.27
N ASN A 163 35.59 30.55 -15.11
CA ASN A 163 36.82 29.74 -15.18
C ASN A 163 36.95 28.61 -14.12
N LYS A 164 36.08 28.56 -13.10
CA LYS A 164 35.99 27.48 -12.12
C LYS A 164 35.00 26.38 -12.51
N LEU A 165 34.25 26.56 -13.59
CA LEU A 165 33.23 25.61 -14.05
C LEU A 165 33.85 24.25 -14.41
N ARG A 166 33.28 23.17 -13.86
CA ARG A 166 33.67 21.78 -14.13
C ARG A 166 32.73 21.10 -15.12
N LEU A 167 31.45 21.48 -15.13
CA LEU A 167 30.42 20.81 -15.92
C LEU A 167 29.50 21.84 -16.57
N LEU A 168 29.36 21.75 -17.89
CA LEU A 168 28.43 22.54 -18.68
C LEU A 168 27.59 21.65 -19.60
N ASN A 169 26.27 21.66 -19.39
CA ASN A 169 25.32 20.94 -20.24
C ASN A 169 24.23 21.88 -20.75
N LEU A 170 24.23 22.15 -22.06
CA LEU A 170 23.25 22.98 -22.76
C LEU A 170 22.46 22.17 -23.81
N SER A 171 22.58 20.84 -23.79
CA SER A 171 22.04 19.95 -24.81
C SER A 171 20.50 19.95 -24.90
N GLY A 172 19.94 19.56 -26.04
CA GLY A 172 18.50 19.41 -26.20
C GLY A 172 17.72 20.72 -26.06
N ASN A 173 18.24 21.79 -26.66
CA ASN A 173 17.62 23.11 -26.75
C ASN A 173 17.52 23.52 -28.23
N ALA A 174 17.27 24.80 -28.50
CA ALA A 174 17.27 25.39 -29.84
C ALA A 174 18.29 26.53 -29.96
N PHE A 175 19.46 26.42 -29.29
CA PHE A 175 20.54 27.40 -29.43
C PHE A 175 21.05 27.42 -30.88
N THR A 176 21.30 28.62 -31.40
CA THR A 176 21.73 28.90 -32.77
C THR A 176 23.06 29.66 -32.77
N SER A 177 23.60 29.95 -33.96
CA SER A 177 24.88 30.64 -34.15
C SER A 177 26.09 29.80 -33.72
N ASN A 178 27.26 30.44 -33.69
CA ASN A 178 28.53 29.79 -33.46
C ASN A 178 28.72 29.43 -31.98
N ILE A 179 29.48 28.36 -31.74
CA ILE A 179 29.99 28.04 -30.40
C ILE A 179 30.98 29.16 -30.00
N PRO A 180 30.78 29.86 -28.86
CA PRO A 180 31.65 30.94 -28.43
C PRO A 180 33.10 30.49 -28.25
N GLN A 181 34.05 31.23 -28.84
CA GLN A 181 35.48 30.94 -28.65
C GLN A 181 35.90 31.09 -27.18
N SER A 182 35.17 31.92 -26.42
CA SER A 182 35.40 32.12 -24.98
C SER A 182 35.22 30.85 -24.14
N LEU A 183 34.55 29.81 -24.64
CA LEU A 183 34.47 28.50 -23.96
C LEU A 183 35.86 27.86 -23.76
N ALA A 184 36.84 28.18 -24.61
CA ALA A 184 38.22 27.72 -24.44
C ALA A 184 38.92 28.33 -23.21
N ASN A 185 38.36 29.38 -22.60
CA ASN A 185 38.88 29.95 -21.36
C ASN A 185 38.57 29.10 -20.12
N LEU A 186 37.66 28.12 -20.24
CA LEU A 186 37.23 27.24 -19.15
C LEU A 186 38.23 26.09 -18.93
N THR A 187 39.47 26.44 -18.57
CA THR A 187 40.59 25.49 -18.46
C THR A 187 40.36 24.34 -17.48
N GLY A 188 39.49 24.52 -16.48
CA GLY A 188 39.12 23.49 -15.50
C GLY A 188 37.92 22.61 -15.90
N LEU A 189 37.33 22.81 -17.08
CA LEU A 189 36.12 22.12 -17.53
C LEU A 189 36.38 20.63 -17.78
N GLU A 190 35.53 19.77 -17.22
CA GLU A 190 35.63 18.31 -17.30
C GLU A 190 34.58 17.68 -18.22
N SER A 191 33.41 18.31 -18.36
CA SER A 191 32.30 17.80 -19.15
C SER A 191 31.60 18.93 -19.90
N LEU A 192 31.45 18.79 -21.22
CA LEU A 192 30.80 19.75 -22.10
C LEU A 192 29.79 19.06 -23.04
N ASP A 193 28.49 19.31 -22.87
CA ASP A 193 27.48 18.79 -23.80
C ASP A 193 26.68 19.93 -24.45
N LEU A 194 26.86 20.09 -25.76
CA LEU A 194 26.16 21.04 -26.62
C LEU A 194 25.27 20.33 -27.67
N SER A 195 25.10 19.01 -27.56
CA SER A 195 24.40 18.20 -28.56
C SER A 195 22.91 18.55 -28.67
N ARG A 196 22.28 18.18 -29.79
CA ARG A 196 20.84 18.38 -30.03
C ARG A 196 20.44 19.86 -29.88
N ASN A 197 21.11 20.71 -30.64
CA ASN A 197 20.82 22.13 -30.78
C ASN A 197 20.77 22.50 -32.28
N GLN A 198 20.77 23.80 -32.61
CA GLN A 198 20.83 24.32 -33.98
C GLN A 198 22.12 25.15 -34.19
N LEU A 199 23.19 24.78 -33.48
CA LEU A 199 24.47 25.50 -33.52
C LEU A 199 25.14 25.34 -34.89
N SER A 200 25.77 26.40 -35.39
CA SER A 200 26.38 26.46 -36.72
C SER A 200 27.84 26.92 -36.64
N GLY A 201 28.53 26.97 -37.79
CA GLY A 201 29.94 27.39 -37.83
C GLY A 201 30.90 26.34 -37.27
N GLN A 202 32.14 26.75 -37.02
CA GLN A 202 33.21 25.82 -36.61
C GLN A 202 33.19 25.53 -35.10
N ILE A 203 33.58 24.31 -34.74
CA ILE A 203 33.99 24.00 -33.36
C ILE A 203 35.31 24.76 -33.11
N PRO A 204 35.39 25.63 -32.09
CA PRO A 204 36.61 26.40 -31.81
C PRO A 204 37.80 25.48 -31.59
N GLN A 205 38.87 25.69 -32.37
CA GLN A 205 40.05 24.82 -32.33
C GLN A 205 40.74 24.84 -30.95
N ASP A 206 40.66 25.97 -30.25
CA ASP A 206 41.20 26.17 -28.91
C ASP A 206 40.56 25.24 -27.86
N LEU A 207 39.37 24.68 -28.10
CA LEU A 207 38.79 23.67 -27.21
C LEU A 207 39.66 22.40 -27.12
N GLY A 208 40.46 22.12 -28.15
CA GLY A 208 41.44 21.03 -28.14
C GLY A 208 42.59 21.24 -27.13
N SER A 209 42.74 22.45 -26.56
CA SER A 209 43.74 22.75 -25.54
C SER A 209 43.26 22.46 -24.10
N LEU A 210 41.97 22.18 -23.90
CA LEU A 210 41.38 21.90 -22.59
C LEU A 210 41.79 20.51 -22.09
N SER A 211 42.82 20.46 -21.25
CA SER A 211 43.43 19.21 -20.78
C SER A 211 42.58 18.39 -19.81
N PHE A 212 41.67 19.05 -19.06
CA PHE A 212 40.76 18.40 -18.10
C PHE A 212 39.45 17.92 -18.71
N LEU A 213 39.15 18.28 -19.97
CA LEU A 213 37.88 17.97 -20.63
C LEU A 213 37.78 16.49 -20.98
N ALA A 214 37.16 15.71 -20.10
CA ALA A 214 37.07 14.25 -20.21
C ALA A 214 35.91 13.79 -21.10
N VAL A 215 34.82 14.55 -21.16
CA VAL A 215 33.65 14.22 -21.98
C VAL A 215 33.21 15.45 -22.76
N MET A 216 33.00 15.29 -24.06
CA MET A 216 32.42 16.33 -24.90
C MET A 216 31.40 15.75 -25.88
N ASN A 217 30.33 16.49 -26.15
CA ASN A 217 29.32 16.08 -27.11
C ASN A 217 28.78 17.25 -27.92
N PHE A 218 28.96 17.18 -29.24
CA PHE A 218 28.56 18.20 -30.23
C PHE A 218 27.55 17.66 -31.26
N SER A 219 27.13 16.40 -31.13
CA SER A 219 26.29 15.69 -32.10
C SER A 219 24.92 16.35 -32.28
N HIS A 220 24.27 16.08 -33.41
CA HIS A 220 22.95 16.63 -33.75
C HIS A 220 22.91 18.17 -33.70
N ASN A 221 23.70 18.81 -34.56
CA ASN A 221 23.76 20.27 -34.76
C ASN A 221 23.95 20.58 -36.26
N ASN A 222 24.27 21.84 -36.59
CA ASN A 222 24.55 22.32 -37.94
C ASN A 222 26.01 22.78 -38.09
N LEU A 223 26.94 22.16 -37.35
CA LEU A 223 28.35 22.53 -37.31
C LEU A 223 29.08 22.17 -38.62
N GLU A 224 30.11 22.95 -38.95
CA GLU A 224 30.89 22.82 -40.18
C GLU A 224 32.38 23.04 -39.94
N GLY A 225 33.25 22.55 -40.84
CA GLY A 225 34.70 22.72 -40.70
C GLY A 225 35.43 21.55 -40.03
N PRO A 226 36.72 21.71 -39.70
CA PRO A 226 37.54 20.62 -39.18
C PRO A 226 37.28 20.37 -37.69
N ILE A 227 37.27 19.10 -37.28
CA ILE A 227 37.23 18.73 -35.86
C ILE A 227 38.56 19.11 -35.17
N PRO A 228 38.55 19.72 -33.97
CA PRO A 228 39.76 20.08 -33.25
C PRO A 228 40.69 18.89 -33.03
N ARG A 229 41.99 19.07 -33.37
CA ARG A 229 42.97 17.97 -33.40
C ARG A 229 43.78 17.80 -32.10
N GLY A 230 43.59 18.66 -31.10
CA GLY A 230 44.37 18.70 -29.86
C GLY A 230 43.74 17.92 -28.70
N GLY A 231 44.59 17.41 -27.79
CA GLY A 231 44.20 16.98 -26.45
C GLY A 231 43.20 15.83 -26.36
N GLN A 232 42.22 15.96 -25.47
CA GLN A 232 41.20 14.95 -25.15
C GLN A 232 40.14 14.76 -26.25
N VAL A 233 40.17 15.55 -27.33
CA VAL A 233 39.19 15.47 -28.43
C VAL A 233 39.37 14.19 -29.25
N ARG A 234 40.62 13.72 -29.42
CA ARG A 234 40.94 12.50 -30.19
C ARG A 234 40.53 11.20 -29.52
N VAL A 235 40.36 11.21 -28.19
CA VAL A 235 39.99 10.00 -27.42
C VAL A 235 38.48 9.83 -27.30
N GLN A 236 37.68 10.75 -27.84
CA GLN A 236 36.23 10.69 -27.79
C GLN A 236 35.68 9.77 -28.88
N PRO A 237 34.59 9.03 -28.62
CA PRO A 237 33.97 8.20 -29.63
C PRO A 237 33.33 9.06 -30.72
N CYS A 238 33.36 8.61 -31.97
CA CYS A 238 32.82 9.36 -33.10
C CYS A 238 31.36 9.79 -32.97
N SER A 239 30.57 9.06 -32.17
CA SER A 239 29.18 9.37 -31.88
C SER A 239 28.98 10.79 -31.37
N VAL A 240 29.98 11.38 -30.72
CA VAL A 240 29.91 12.74 -30.16
C VAL A 240 29.92 13.84 -31.22
N PHE A 241 30.26 13.53 -32.47
CA PHE A 241 30.29 14.48 -33.60
C PHE A 241 29.24 14.18 -34.67
N MET A 242 28.55 13.04 -34.57
CA MET A 242 27.57 12.59 -35.58
C MET A 242 26.41 13.57 -35.77
N ASP A 243 25.72 13.44 -36.90
CA ASP A 243 24.59 14.30 -37.29
C ASP A 243 24.96 15.79 -37.36
N ASN A 244 26.18 16.06 -37.86
CA ASN A 244 26.65 17.37 -38.34
C ASN A 244 27.22 17.17 -39.76
N PRO A 245 26.42 17.32 -40.83
CA PRO A 245 26.79 16.86 -42.17
C PRO A 245 27.94 17.63 -42.83
N ARG A 246 28.38 18.75 -42.25
CA ARG A 246 29.44 19.61 -42.80
C ARG A 246 30.75 19.57 -41.99
N LEU A 247 30.83 18.74 -40.94
CA LEU A 247 32.08 18.47 -40.25
C LEU A 247 32.93 17.48 -41.06
N TYR A 248 34.24 17.71 -41.13
CA TYR A 248 35.19 16.81 -41.81
C TYR A 248 36.41 16.52 -40.92
N GLY A 249 37.11 15.41 -41.20
CA GLY A 249 38.11 14.84 -40.30
C GLY A 249 37.57 13.81 -39.29
N LEU A 250 36.31 13.34 -39.45
CA LEU A 250 35.76 12.20 -38.71
C LEU A 250 36.42 10.88 -39.14
N GLU A 251 36.82 10.76 -40.40
CA GLU A 251 37.47 9.53 -40.93
C GLU A 251 38.74 9.15 -40.17
N ASP A 252 39.49 10.14 -39.68
CA ASP A 252 40.71 9.97 -38.88
C ASP A 252 40.42 9.48 -37.44
N ILE A 253 39.19 9.64 -36.95
CA ILE A 253 38.75 9.26 -35.59
C ILE A 253 38.03 7.91 -35.61
N CYS A 254 37.30 7.58 -36.69
CA CYS A 254 36.36 6.47 -36.70
C CYS A 254 36.89 5.14 -37.27
N GLY A 255 37.99 5.13 -38.02
CA GLY A 255 38.57 3.90 -38.57
C GLY A 255 37.56 3.10 -39.43
N GLU A 256 37.42 3.51 -40.69
CA GLU A 256 36.61 2.89 -41.76
C GLU A 256 35.07 2.96 -41.68
N THR A 257 34.51 2.97 -42.89
CA THR A 257 33.22 3.52 -43.34
C THR A 257 32.04 2.57 -43.14
N HIS A 258 30.94 3.04 -42.54
CA HIS A 258 29.65 2.34 -42.58
C HIS A 258 28.54 3.15 -43.27
N HIS A 259 27.87 2.40 -44.15
CA HIS A 259 26.76 2.74 -45.00
C HIS A 259 25.58 3.42 -44.30
N ILE A 260 25.03 4.41 -45.01
CA ILE A 260 23.75 5.07 -44.76
C ILE A 260 22.62 4.05 -44.90
N LEU A 261 21.85 3.84 -43.83
CA LEU A 261 20.51 3.25 -43.88
C LEU A 261 19.51 4.24 -43.27
N ASN A 262 18.45 4.50 -44.04
CA ASN A 262 17.41 5.50 -43.81
C ASN A 262 16.62 5.33 -42.49
N PRO A 263 16.08 6.42 -41.92
CA PRO A 263 15.28 6.38 -40.70
C PRO A 263 13.86 5.86 -40.95
N THR A 264 13.42 4.93 -40.11
CA THR A 264 12.01 4.54 -39.98
C THR A 264 11.32 5.46 -38.94
N PRO A 265 10.03 5.83 -39.11
CA PRO A 265 9.37 6.74 -38.18
C PRO A 265 9.07 6.04 -36.84
N GLN A 266 9.55 6.62 -35.74
CA GLN A 266 9.11 6.25 -34.40
C GLN A 266 7.78 6.94 -34.09
N GLU A 267 6.72 6.15 -33.97
CA GLU A 267 5.51 6.55 -33.24
C GLU A 267 5.83 6.54 -31.74
N SER A 268 5.75 7.71 -31.11
CA SER A 268 5.76 7.87 -29.67
C SER A 268 4.35 7.66 -29.11
N GLU A 269 4.05 6.49 -28.55
CA GLU A 269 2.90 6.32 -27.67
C GLU A 269 3.23 6.82 -26.26
N ASP A 270 2.77 8.04 -25.97
CA ASP A 270 2.56 8.56 -24.63
C ASP A 270 1.50 7.73 -23.90
N LEU A 271 1.89 7.00 -22.87
CA LEU A 271 0.97 6.46 -21.87
C LEU A 271 1.54 6.64 -20.45
N SER A 272 1.45 7.87 -19.96
CA SER A 272 1.51 8.13 -18.52
C SER A 272 0.11 8.43 -17.98
N GLU A 273 -0.44 7.51 -17.18
CA GLU A 273 -1.56 7.79 -16.29
C GLU A 273 -1.30 7.25 -14.88
N PRO A 274 -1.84 7.93 -13.85
CA PRO A 274 -1.12 8.19 -12.62
C PRO A 274 -1.27 7.09 -11.57
N LYS A 275 -0.27 6.99 -10.68
CA LYS A 275 -0.46 6.46 -9.33
C LYS A 275 -0.61 7.63 -8.39
N GLU A 276 -1.81 7.80 -7.86
CA GLU A 276 -2.11 8.69 -6.75
C GLU A 276 -1.44 8.18 -5.46
N GLN A 277 -0.55 9.01 -4.92
CA GLN A 277 -0.41 9.26 -3.49
C GLN A 277 -0.05 10.74 -3.35
N VAL A 278 -1.09 11.56 -3.14
CA VAL A 278 -0.95 13.00 -2.93
C VAL A 278 -0.58 13.22 -1.47
N ILE A 279 0.67 13.56 -1.20
CA ILE A 279 1.08 14.19 0.06
C ILE A 279 1.20 15.69 -0.22
N SER A 280 0.39 16.48 0.48
CA SER A 280 0.48 17.94 0.49
C SER A 280 1.53 18.36 1.52
N TRP A 281 2.44 19.26 1.14
CA TRP A 281 3.47 19.90 1.97
C TRP A 281 2.99 20.47 3.31
N ILE A 282 1.69 20.69 3.48
CA ILE A 282 1.11 21.13 4.75
C ILE A 282 1.45 20.14 5.87
N ALA A 283 1.62 18.85 5.57
CA ALA A 283 2.02 17.85 6.57
C ALA A 283 3.48 17.98 7.06
N ALA A 284 4.40 18.46 6.22
CA ALA A 284 5.79 18.72 6.61
C ALA A 284 5.91 20.02 7.43
N ALA A 285 5.11 21.04 7.10
CA ALA A 285 5.02 22.28 7.88
C ALA A 285 4.45 22.07 9.29
N VAL A 286 3.57 21.07 9.48
CA VAL A 286 2.99 20.73 10.80
C VAL A 286 4.03 20.16 11.76
N ALA A 287 5.13 19.57 11.27
CA ALA A 287 6.21 19.07 12.12
C ALA A 287 7.09 20.20 12.70
N TYR A 288 7.13 21.38 12.06
CA TYR A 288 7.99 22.51 12.45
C TYR A 288 7.25 23.67 13.15
N VAL A 289 5.92 23.64 13.25
CA VAL A 289 5.13 24.62 14.02
C VAL A 289 4.13 23.97 15.01
N PRO A 290 4.52 23.00 15.87
CA PRO A 290 3.56 22.39 16.80
C PRO A 290 2.91 23.40 17.75
N ASP A 291 3.67 24.40 18.22
CA ASP A 291 3.21 25.30 19.28
C ASP A 291 2.12 26.26 18.80
N LYS A 292 2.28 26.91 17.64
CA LYS A 292 1.23 27.81 17.11
C LYS A 292 -0.01 27.05 16.66
N ILE A 293 0.15 25.88 16.03
CA ILE A 293 -0.99 25.03 15.66
C ILE A 293 -1.74 24.60 16.93
N THR A 294 -1.01 24.23 17.98
CA THR A 294 -1.61 23.84 19.27
C THR A 294 -2.33 25.01 19.93
N GLU A 295 -1.74 26.20 19.92
CA GLU A 295 -2.34 27.42 20.47
C GLU A 295 -3.63 27.79 19.74
N GLU A 296 -3.62 27.85 18.41
CA GLU A 296 -4.79 28.16 17.58
C GLU A 296 -5.90 27.11 17.76
N ILE A 297 -5.56 25.82 17.85
CA ILE A 297 -6.53 24.77 18.14
C ILE A 297 -7.10 24.93 19.56
N LYS A 298 -6.26 25.21 20.57
CA LYS A 298 -6.72 25.44 21.95
C LYS A 298 -7.66 26.64 22.05
N GLU A 299 -7.37 27.72 21.33
CA GLU A 299 -8.21 28.90 21.26
C GLU A 299 -9.61 28.55 20.73
N ILE A 300 -9.69 27.77 19.64
CA ILE A 300 -10.97 27.32 19.06
C ILE A 300 -11.79 26.49 20.06
N PHE A 301 -11.17 25.58 20.82
CA PHE A 301 -11.88 24.81 21.85
C PHE A 301 -12.26 25.66 23.08
N THR A 302 -11.56 26.77 23.31
CA THR A 302 -11.84 27.69 24.40
C THR A 302 -12.98 28.65 24.03
N SER A 303 -12.87 29.32 22.88
CA SER A 303 -13.86 30.26 22.32
C SER A 303 -15.12 29.56 21.80
N GLY A 304 -14.99 28.32 21.30
CA GLY A 304 -16.06 27.59 20.63
C GLY A 304 -16.36 28.08 19.22
N VAL A 305 -15.50 28.92 18.62
CA VAL A 305 -15.69 29.51 17.28
C VAL A 305 -14.63 29.01 16.33
N VAL A 306 -15.02 28.59 15.13
CA VAL A 306 -14.09 28.16 14.07
C VAL A 306 -13.89 29.30 13.08
N PRO A 307 -12.66 29.82 12.90
CA PRO A 307 -12.37 30.85 11.90
C PRO A 307 -12.79 30.44 10.47
N ARG A 308 -13.37 31.38 9.71
CA ARG A 308 -13.84 31.11 8.33
C ARG A 308 -12.73 30.69 7.38
N SER A 309 -11.51 31.20 7.57
CA SER A 309 -10.32 30.80 6.80
C SER A 309 -10.02 29.31 6.96
N ILE A 310 -10.14 28.78 8.17
CA ILE A 310 -9.99 27.34 8.49
C ILE A 310 -11.17 26.53 7.93
N ASN A 311 -12.29 27.15 7.59
CA ASN A 311 -13.44 26.45 7.05
C ASN A 311 -13.64 26.56 5.53
N SER A 312 -12.69 27.14 4.82
CA SER A 312 -12.66 27.09 3.36
C SER A 312 -12.19 25.71 2.86
N THR A 313 -12.99 25.06 2.02
CA THR A 313 -12.80 23.66 1.61
C THR A 313 -12.89 23.49 0.11
N HIS A 314 -11.93 22.77 -0.48
CA HIS A 314 -11.97 22.41 -1.89
C HIS A 314 -12.75 21.11 -2.11
N ILE A 315 -13.59 21.04 -3.16
CA ILE A 315 -14.28 19.81 -3.55
C ILE A 315 -13.60 19.23 -4.78
N ARG A 316 -13.16 17.97 -4.69
CA ARG A 316 -12.67 17.19 -5.83
C ARG A 316 -13.73 16.18 -6.28
N LEU A 317 -13.97 16.12 -7.58
CA LEU A 317 -14.91 15.16 -8.18
C LEU A 317 -14.19 13.87 -8.54
N ILE A 318 -14.53 12.76 -7.88
CA ILE A 318 -13.95 11.45 -8.16
C ILE A 318 -14.92 10.64 -9.04
N PRO A 319 -14.50 10.10 -10.20
CA PRO A 319 -15.35 9.29 -11.05
C PRO A 319 -15.80 8.01 -10.34
N LYS A 320 -17.11 7.71 -10.35
CA LYS A 320 -17.68 6.45 -9.83
C LYS A 320 -17.61 5.32 -10.86
N VAL A 321 -17.50 5.67 -12.15
CA VAL A 321 -17.47 4.76 -13.29
C VAL A 321 -16.29 5.12 -14.21
N PRO A 322 -15.77 4.20 -15.05
CA PRO A 322 -14.58 4.45 -15.88
C PRO A 322 -14.71 5.62 -16.87
N SER A 323 -15.93 5.93 -17.32
CA SER A 323 -16.18 6.99 -18.30
C SER A 323 -17.45 7.77 -17.92
N PRO A 324 -17.35 8.68 -16.92
CA PRO A 324 -18.50 9.46 -16.46
C PRO A 324 -18.91 10.52 -17.49
N LYS A 325 -20.20 10.55 -17.84
CA LYS A 325 -20.83 11.53 -18.73
C LYS A 325 -21.64 12.59 -17.98
N THR A 326 -22.05 12.32 -16.74
CA THR A 326 -22.90 13.21 -15.94
C THR A 326 -22.30 13.52 -14.57
N VAL A 327 -22.63 14.68 -13.99
CA VAL A 327 -22.17 15.06 -12.63
C VAL A 327 -22.58 14.03 -11.57
N ALA A 328 -23.73 13.35 -11.75
CA ALA A 328 -24.21 12.32 -10.83
C ALA A 328 -23.28 11.09 -10.75
N GLU A 329 -22.49 10.85 -11.79
CA GLU A 329 -21.49 9.78 -11.87
C GLU A 329 -20.18 10.16 -11.18
N TYR A 330 -20.05 11.38 -10.66
CA TYR A 330 -18.96 11.78 -9.79
C TYR A 330 -19.36 11.71 -8.31
N ARG A 331 -18.39 11.41 -7.45
CA ARG A 331 -18.48 11.55 -6.00
C ARG A 331 -17.72 12.81 -5.59
N PRO A 332 -18.39 13.83 -5.01
CA PRO A 332 -17.70 14.99 -4.48
C PRO A 332 -17.00 14.63 -3.17
N ILE A 333 -15.70 14.88 -3.07
CA ILE A 333 -14.93 14.71 -1.83
C ILE A 333 -14.39 16.06 -1.39
N ALA A 334 -14.68 16.42 -0.14
CA ALA A 334 -14.25 17.62 0.51
C ALA A 334 -12.81 17.47 1.02
N LEU A 335 -11.88 18.19 0.41
CA LEU A 335 -10.48 18.30 0.80
C LEU A 335 -10.35 19.37 1.89
N CYS A 336 -10.67 18.97 3.12
CA CYS A 336 -10.53 19.83 4.30
C CYS A 336 -9.06 20.14 4.57
N ASN A 337 -8.76 21.36 5.00
CA ASN A 337 -7.41 21.73 5.43
C ASN A 337 -6.99 20.98 6.71
N VAL A 338 -5.70 21.07 7.04
CA VAL A 338 -5.11 20.31 8.15
C VAL A 338 -5.62 20.78 9.52
N PHE A 339 -5.73 22.09 9.76
CA PHE A 339 -6.27 22.64 11.00
C PHE A 339 -7.67 22.09 11.31
N TYR A 340 -8.58 22.17 10.33
CA TYR A 340 -9.93 21.61 10.44
C TYR A 340 -9.90 20.10 10.67
N LYS A 341 -9.04 19.35 9.96
CA LYS A 341 -8.93 17.89 10.17
C LYS A 341 -8.49 17.54 11.59
N ILE A 342 -7.61 18.33 12.21
CA ILE A 342 -7.22 18.11 13.60
C ILE A 342 -8.40 18.38 14.53
N ILE A 343 -9.11 19.51 14.34
CA ILE A 343 -10.31 19.85 15.13
C ILE A 343 -11.37 18.75 15.02
N SER A 344 -11.71 18.35 13.80
CA SER A 344 -12.74 17.33 13.55
C SER A 344 -12.31 15.96 14.08
N LYS A 345 -11.01 15.62 14.04
CA LYS A 345 -10.47 14.40 14.64
C LYS A 345 -10.52 14.41 16.17
N ILE A 346 -10.23 15.54 16.82
CA ILE A 346 -10.34 15.67 18.29
C ILE A 346 -11.80 15.49 18.72
N LEU A 347 -12.73 16.18 18.05
CA LEU A 347 -14.17 16.03 18.30
C LEU A 347 -14.62 14.57 18.11
N THR A 348 -14.25 13.95 17.00
CA THR A 348 -14.54 12.53 16.76
C THR A 348 -13.97 11.62 17.84
N SER A 349 -12.73 11.85 18.29
CA SER A 349 -12.08 11.00 19.30
C SER A 349 -12.76 11.11 20.66
N ARG A 350 -13.32 12.27 21.00
CA ARG A 350 -14.14 12.47 22.21
C ARG A 350 -15.53 11.86 22.10
N LEU A 351 -16.09 11.81 20.89
CA LEU A 351 -17.41 11.23 20.63
C LEU A 351 -17.38 9.69 20.60
N GLN A 352 -16.33 9.08 20.07
CA GLN A 352 -16.24 7.62 19.88
C GLN A 352 -16.55 6.75 21.12
N PRO A 353 -16.05 7.08 22.33
CA PRO A 353 -16.30 6.27 23.53
C PRO A 353 -17.77 6.21 23.96
N ILE A 354 -18.56 7.25 23.67
CA ILE A 354 -19.97 7.34 24.10
C ILE A 354 -20.95 6.79 23.05
N LEU A 355 -20.52 6.58 21.80
CA LEU A 355 -21.40 6.06 20.74
C LEU A 355 -22.06 4.73 21.08
N PRO A 356 -21.40 3.73 21.69
CA PRO A 356 -22.04 2.45 21.99
C PRO A 356 -23.23 2.57 22.95
N SER A 357 -23.28 3.60 23.81
CA SER A 357 -24.36 3.80 24.79
C SER A 357 -25.53 4.62 24.23
N ILE A 358 -25.31 5.44 23.20
CA ILE A 358 -26.36 6.31 22.62
C ILE A 358 -26.92 5.79 21.30
N ILE A 359 -26.17 4.95 20.57
CA ILE A 359 -26.58 4.40 19.28
C ILE A 359 -27.15 2.98 19.46
N SER A 360 -28.35 2.75 18.94
CA SER A 360 -29.03 1.45 18.92
C SER A 360 -28.15 0.36 18.32
N GLU A 361 -28.21 -0.85 18.87
CA GLU A 361 -27.48 -2.02 18.39
C GLU A 361 -27.79 -2.43 16.93
N THR A 362 -28.91 -1.96 16.38
CA THR A 362 -29.31 -2.17 14.98
C THR A 362 -28.50 -1.33 13.99
N GLN A 363 -27.72 -0.35 14.45
CA GLN A 363 -26.76 0.42 13.64
C GLN A 363 -25.35 -0.12 13.86
N THR A 364 -24.74 -0.71 12.84
CA THR A 364 -23.39 -1.30 12.99
C THR A 364 -22.26 -0.46 12.44
N ALA A 365 -22.54 0.54 11.59
CA ALA A 365 -21.50 1.37 10.99
C ALA A 365 -20.87 2.34 12.00
N TYR A 366 -19.55 2.52 11.92
CA TYR A 366 -18.74 3.50 12.67
C TYR A 366 -18.81 3.42 14.21
N VAL A 367 -19.43 2.40 14.80
CA VAL A 367 -19.44 2.18 16.25
C VAL A 367 -18.39 1.13 16.64
N LYS A 368 -17.50 1.48 17.56
CA LYS A 368 -16.41 0.60 18.03
C LYS A 368 -17.01 -0.72 18.58
N GLY A 369 -16.42 -1.84 18.17
CA GLY A 369 -16.86 -3.18 18.61
C GLY A 369 -18.00 -3.79 17.81
N ARG A 370 -18.62 -3.05 16.87
CA ARG A 370 -19.62 -3.57 15.93
C ARG A 370 -18.96 -3.95 14.60
N ALA A 371 -19.41 -5.05 13.99
CA ALA A 371 -18.82 -5.57 12.76
C ALA A 371 -19.84 -5.52 11.61
N ILE A 372 -19.38 -5.12 10.41
CA ILE A 372 -20.20 -5.13 9.18
C ILE A 372 -20.79 -6.52 8.87
N SER A 373 -20.07 -7.57 9.25
CA SER A 373 -20.52 -8.96 9.11
C SER A 373 -21.82 -9.24 9.86
N ASP A 374 -22.09 -8.52 10.96
CA ASP A 374 -23.29 -8.73 11.78
C ASP A 374 -24.54 -8.38 10.96
N ASN A 375 -24.58 -7.21 10.30
CA ASN A 375 -25.69 -6.84 9.42
C ASN A 375 -25.86 -7.80 8.26
N VAL A 376 -24.77 -8.22 7.62
CA VAL A 376 -24.81 -9.16 6.49
C VAL A 376 -25.40 -10.50 6.92
N LEU A 377 -24.94 -11.05 8.04
CA LEU A 377 -25.37 -12.37 8.52
C LEU A 377 -26.80 -12.34 9.06
N ILE A 378 -27.20 -11.30 9.79
CA ILE A 378 -28.59 -11.14 10.25
C ILE A 378 -29.53 -11.00 9.03
N THR A 379 -29.20 -10.13 8.08
CA THR A 379 -30.00 -9.95 6.85
C THR A 379 -30.11 -11.26 6.09
N HIS A 380 -28.99 -11.97 5.92
CA HIS A 380 -28.98 -13.26 5.24
C HIS A 380 -29.83 -14.32 5.97
N GLU A 381 -29.83 -14.33 7.31
CA GLU A 381 -30.65 -15.23 8.11
C GLU A 381 -32.15 -14.91 7.99
N VAL A 382 -32.53 -13.63 7.99
CA VAL A 382 -33.93 -13.20 7.77
C VAL A 382 -34.38 -13.55 6.36
N LEU A 383 -33.57 -13.28 5.33
CA LEU A 383 -33.90 -13.63 3.95
C LEU A 383 -34.01 -15.15 3.75
N HIS A 384 -33.17 -15.94 4.43
CA HIS A 384 -33.29 -17.40 4.45
C HIS A 384 -34.62 -17.84 5.08
N TYR A 385 -35.03 -17.21 6.19
CA TYR A 385 -36.35 -17.44 6.81
C TYR A 385 -37.51 -17.09 5.86
N LEU A 386 -37.45 -15.94 5.15
CA LEU A 386 -38.48 -15.55 4.18
C LEU A 386 -38.63 -16.57 3.03
N LYS A 387 -37.51 -17.11 2.54
CA LYS A 387 -37.53 -18.15 1.51
C LYS A 387 -38.13 -19.47 2.00
N GLY A 388 -37.81 -19.87 3.23
CA GLY A 388 -38.33 -21.10 3.83
C GLY A 388 -39.77 -21.02 4.30
N SER A 389 -40.32 -19.81 4.46
CA SER A 389 -41.69 -19.60 4.94
C SER A 389 -42.75 -20.17 3.98
N ARG A 390 -43.68 -20.95 4.51
CA ARG A 390 -44.85 -21.49 3.78
C ARG A 390 -46.12 -20.66 4.00
N ALA A 391 -46.03 -19.52 4.69
CA ALA A 391 -47.17 -18.66 4.96
C ALA A 391 -47.71 -18.02 3.67
N THR A 392 -49.03 -18.07 3.48
CA THR A 392 -49.75 -17.45 2.35
C THR A 392 -50.61 -16.25 2.79
N LYS A 393 -51.16 -16.28 4.02
CA LYS A 393 -51.99 -15.21 4.59
C LYS A 393 -51.17 -14.15 5.34
N HIS A 394 -50.37 -14.56 6.33
CA HIS A 394 -49.55 -13.64 7.14
C HIS A 394 -48.10 -13.57 6.62
N CYS A 395 -47.95 -13.07 5.40
CA CYS A 395 -46.65 -12.97 4.74
C CYS A 395 -45.76 -11.87 5.36
N SER A 396 -44.45 -12.02 5.20
CA SER A 396 -43.44 -11.08 5.67
C SER A 396 -42.53 -10.65 4.53
N MET A 397 -41.88 -9.50 4.68
CA MET A 397 -41.01 -8.91 3.67
C MET A 397 -39.79 -8.24 4.29
N ALA A 398 -38.72 -8.14 3.50
CA ALA A 398 -37.57 -7.30 3.76
C ALA A 398 -37.52 -6.17 2.71
N VAL A 399 -37.38 -4.92 3.14
CA VAL A 399 -37.33 -3.76 2.26
C VAL A 399 -35.93 -3.16 2.36
N LYS A 400 -35.19 -3.19 1.25
CA LYS A 400 -33.90 -2.54 1.12
C LYS A 400 -34.13 -1.13 0.62
N THR A 401 -33.64 -0.14 1.35
CA THR A 401 -33.75 1.27 0.98
C THR A 401 -32.38 1.91 0.81
N ASP A 402 -32.27 2.79 -0.21
CA ASP A 402 -31.07 3.58 -0.52
C ASP A 402 -31.39 5.07 -0.29
N MET A 403 -30.55 5.79 0.45
CA MET A 403 -30.75 7.22 0.70
C MET A 403 -30.14 8.07 -0.43
N SER A 404 -30.92 8.98 -0.99
CA SER A 404 -30.46 9.90 -2.03
C SER A 404 -29.56 10.98 -1.46
N LYS A 405 -28.29 11.00 -1.87
CA LYS A 405 -27.31 12.05 -1.46
C LYS A 405 -27.25 12.22 0.06
N ALA A 406 -27.05 11.11 0.78
CA ALA A 406 -27.22 11.03 2.23
C ALA A 406 -26.51 12.14 3.04
N TYR A 407 -25.28 12.51 2.68
CA TYR A 407 -24.56 13.56 3.41
C TYR A 407 -25.00 14.98 3.02
N ASP A 408 -25.42 15.19 1.78
CA ASP A 408 -25.68 16.53 1.23
C ASP A 408 -27.07 17.07 1.60
N ARG A 409 -27.97 16.23 2.13
CA ARG A 409 -29.38 16.59 2.40
C ARG A 409 -29.71 16.83 3.87
N LEU A 410 -28.80 16.52 4.80
CA LEU A 410 -29.10 16.55 6.22
C LEU A 410 -29.28 17.99 6.73
N GLU A 411 -30.44 18.29 7.30
CA GLU A 411 -30.75 19.65 7.78
C GLU A 411 -30.01 19.98 9.09
N TRP A 412 -29.41 21.17 9.17
CA TRP A 412 -28.61 21.56 10.35
C TRP A 412 -29.45 21.77 11.60
N SER A 413 -30.67 22.33 11.46
CA SER A 413 -31.62 22.48 12.55
C SER A 413 -32.02 21.13 13.16
N PHE A 414 -32.12 20.09 12.33
CA PHE A 414 -32.37 18.72 12.78
C PHE A 414 -31.18 18.16 13.58
N ILE A 415 -29.95 18.37 13.11
CA ILE A 415 -28.74 17.93 13.84
C ILE A 415 -28.72 18.55 15.24
N VAL A 416 -28.99 19.86 15.34
CA VAL A 416 -29.04 20.58 16.63
C VAL A 416 -30.09 19.97 17.54
N ALA A 417 -31.34 19.81 17.05
CA ALA A 417 -32.43 19.25 17.84
C ALA A 417 -32.14 17.82 18.35
N VAL A 418 -31.46 16.98 17.55
CA VAL A 418 -31.05 15.63 17.96
C VAL A 418 -30.00 15.68 19.05
N LEU A 419 -28.97 16.53 18.91
CA LEU A 419 -27.92 16.65 19.91
C LEU A 419 -28.45 17.21 21.24
N GLU A 420 -29.35 18.20 21.20
CA GLU A 420 -30.04 18.72 22.39
C GLU A 420 -30.86 17.62 23.07
N ARG A 421 -31.62 16.86 22.30
CA ARG A 421 -32.46 15.77 22.83
C ARG A 421 -31.66 14.64 23.48
N LEU A 422 -30.45 14.40 22.99
CA LEU A 422 -29.49 13.42 23.55
C LEU A 422 -28.70 13.97 24.75
N GLY A 423 -28.91 15.24 25.12
CA GLY A 423 -28.29 15.85 26.29
C GLY A 423 -26.86 16.36 26.07
N PHE A 424 -26.46 16.62 24.82
CA PHE A 424 -25.15 17.24 24.58
C PHE A 424 -25.13 18.68 25.08
N HIS A 425 -24.02 19.07 25.70
CA HIS A 425 -23.85 20.41 26.24
C HIS A 425 -23.88 21.48 25.12
N ALA A 426 -24.50 22.64 25.37
CA ALA A 426 -24.66 23.71 24.38
C ALA A 426 -23.34 24.13 23.68
N LYS A 427 -22.23 24.22 24.44
CA LYS A 427 -20.89 24.49 23.88
C LYS A 427 -20.45 23.44 22.85
N TRP A 428 -20.74 22.16 23.09
CA TRP A 428 -20.44 21.09 22.13
C TRP A 428 -21.27 21.23 20.86
N ILE A 429 -22.57 21.47 21.02
CA ILE A 429 -23.49 21.66 19.89
C ILE A 429 -23.05 22.85 19.05
N ASN A 430 -22.67 23.97 19.68
CA ASN A 430 -22.13 25.12 18.98
C ASN A 430 -20.85 24.78 18.20
N MET A 431 -19.90 24.04 18.77
CA MET A 431 -18.69 23.63 18.04
C MET A 431 -19.02 22.78 16.81
N ILE A 432 -19.93 21.81 16.94
CA ILE A 432 -20.39 21.00 15.80
C ILE A 432 -21.05 21.88 14.74
N LEU A 433 -21.92 22.81 15.16
CA LEU A 433 -22.60 23.74 14.28
C LEU A 433 -21.60 24.62 13.54
N GLN A 434 -20.62 25.21 14.24
CA GLN A 434 -19.54 26.00 13.64
C GLN A 434 -18.76 25.19 12.60
N CYS A 435 -18.47 23.92 12.87
CA CYS A 435 -17.84 23.04 11.88
C CYS A 435 -18.73 22.90 10.63
N ILE A 436 -20.01 22.58 10.75
CA ILE A 436 -20.82 22.23 9.57
C ILE A 436 -21.39 23.44 8.82
N SER A 437 -21.70 24.56 9.50
CA SER A 437 -22.47 25.67 8.92
C SER A 437 -21.64 26.82 8.38
N THR A 438 -20.41 27.03 8.89
CA THR A 438 -19.55 28.15 8.45
C THR A 438 -18.65 27.82 7.26
N VAL A 439 -18.83 26.64 6.66
CA VAL A 439 -18.00 26.13 5.57
C VAL A 439 -18.26 26.89 4.28
N SER A 440 -17.21 27.10 3.47
CA SER A 440 -17.33 27.55 2.08
C SER A 440 -16.67 26.54 1.15
N PHE A 441 -17.30 26.28 0.00
CA PHE A 441 -16.82 25.31 -0.99
C PHE A 441 -16.36 25.98 -2.29
N SER A 442 -15.21 25.52 -2.80
CA SER A 442 -14.76 25.80 -4.17
C SER A 442 -14.47 24.48 -4.88
N PHE A 443 -14.82 24.36 -6.17
CA PHE A 443 -14.69 23.11 -6.92
C PHE A 443 -13.37 23.08 -7.68
N LEU A 444 -12.62 21.98 -7.57
CA LEU A 444 -11.41 21.78 -8.35
C LEU A 444 -11.77 21.26 -9.74
N VAL A 445 -11.65 22.13 -10.75
CA VAL A 445 -11.86 21.79 -12.16
C VAL A 445 -10.52 22.00 -12.87
N ASN A 446 -9.99 20.93 -13.48
CA ASN A 446 -8.66 20.93 -14.14
C ASN A 446 -7.53 21.47 -13.24
N GLY A 447 -7.56 21.13 -11.95
CA GLY A 447 -6.55 21.56 -10.98
C GLY A 447 -6.73 22.98 -10.41
N ALA A 448 -7.65 23.78 -10.94
CA ALA A 448 -7.92 25.13 -10.45
C ALA A 448 -9.19 25.17 -9.58
N ALA A 449 -9.15 25.93 -8.48
CA ALA A 449 -10.33 26.22 -7.68
C ALA A 449 -11.26 27.19 -8.43
N GLN A 450 -12.48 26.74 -8.68
CA GLN A 450 -13.49 27.47 -9.44
C GLN A 450 -14.77 27.61 -8.60
N GLY A 451 -15.34 28.81 -8.65
CA GLY A 451 -16.57 29.17 -7.94
C GLY A 451 -16.43 29.24 -6.41
N SER A 452 -17.50 29.71 -5.77
CA SER A 452 -17.65 29.73 -4.32
C SER A 452 -19.11 29.44 -3.98
N VAL A 453 -19.34 28.42 -3.15
CA VAL A 453 -20.66 27.98 -2.73
C VAL A 453 -20.71 27.97 -1.21
N GLN A 454 -21.69 28.67 -0.65
CA GLN A 454 -22.05 28.58 0.75
C GLN A 454 -23.22 27.60 0.89
N PRO A 455 -23.03 26.42 1.49
CA PRO A 455 -24.12 25.49 1.70
C PRO A 455 -25.10 26.05 2.74
N GLN A 456 -26.34 25.58 2.69
CA GLN A 456 -27.37 25.88 3.70
C GLN A 456 -27.77 24.64 4.50
N ARG A 457 -27.27 23.47 4.10
CA ARG A 457 -27.52 22.16 4.71
C ARG A 457 -26.42 21.17 4.34
N GLY A 458 -26.47 19.99 4.94
CA GLY A 458 -25.59 18.87 4.64
C GLY A 458 -24.30 18.87 5.45
N ILE A 459 -23.55 17.78 5.33
CA ILE A 459 -22.28 17.53 6.01
C ILE A 459 -21.23 17.06 5.00
N ARG A 460 -19.95 17.27 5.28
CA ARG A 460 -18.86 17.05 4.31
C ARG A 460 -18.56 15.58 4.06
N GLN A 461 -18.43 15.18 2.79
CA GLN A 461 -17.87 13.89 2.40
C GLN A 461 -16.33 13.93 2.50
N GLY A 462 -15.72 13.03 3.27
CA GLY A 462 -14.27 13.01 3.50
C GLY A 462 -13.82 13.70 4.80
N ASP A 463 -14.75 14.24 5.58
CA ASP A 463 -14.51 14.74 6.94
C ASP A 463 -14.60 13.59 7.98
N PRO A 464 -13.61 13.43 8.88
CA PRO A 464 -13.67 12.51 10.02
C PRO A 464 -14.90 12.63 10.93
N LEU A 465 -15.54 13.79 11.03
CA LEU A 465 -16.68 14.03 11.94
C LEU A 465 -18.03 13.65 11.33
N SER A 466 -18.23 13.92 10.03
CA SER A 466 -19.50 13.71 9.33
C SER A 466 -20.12 12.31 9.51
N PRO A 467 -19.39 11.18 9.41
CA PRO A 467 -19.99 9.86 9.57
C PRO A 467 -20.66 9.65 10.93
N TYR A 468 -20.12 10.27 11.99
CA TYR A 468 -20.63 10.14 13.34
C TYR A 468 -21.90 10.97 13.56
N ILE A 469 -21.92 12.20 13.04
CA ILE A 469 -23.13 13.03 13.02
C ILE A 469 -24.25 12.30 12.27
N PHE A 470 -23.91 11.69 11.13
CA PHE A 470 -24.86 10.96 10.32
C PHE A 470 -25.54 9.80 11.07
N ILE A 471 -24.76 8.95 11.76
CA ILE A 471 -25.34 7.83 12.51
C ILE A 471 -26.12 8.29 13.76
N ILE A 472 -25.74 9.41 14.39
CA ILE A 472 -26.49 10.02 15.50
C ILE A 472 -27.87 10.50 15.01
N CYS A 473 -27.92 11.15 13.85
CA CYS A 473 -29.18 11.54 13.24
C CYS A 473 -30.04 10.32 12.84
N GLY A 474 -29.39 9.26 12.34
CA GLY A 474 -30.03 7.99 12.04
C GLY A 474 -30.67 7.30 13.26
N GLU A 475 -30.25 7.62 14.48
CA GLU A 475 -30.85 7.07 15.71
C GLU A 475 -32.33 7.50 15.86
N VAL A 476 -32.72 8.65 15.31
CA VAL A 476 -34.13 9.08 15.32
C VAL A 476 -34.99 8.12 14.51
N LEU A 477 -34.51 7.68 13.35
CA LEU A 477 -35.20 6.66 12.54
C LEU A 477 -35.33 5.35 13.31
N SER A 478 -34.27 4.91 13.98
CA SER A 478 -34.30 3.74 14.88
C SER A 478 -35.30 3.91 16.02
N GLY A 479 -35.39 5.09 16.63
CA GLY A 479 -36.36 5.43 17.67
C GLY A 479 -37.80 5.38 17.18
N LEU A 480 -38.09 5.92 15.99
CA LEU A 480 -39.42 5.84 15.36
C LEU A 480 -39.83 4.39 15.09
N CYS A 481 -38.91 3.56 14.58
CA CYS A 481 -39.15 2.14 14.36
C CYS A 481 -39.40 1.40 15.68
N ARG A 482 -38.63 1.67 16.75
CA ARG A 482 -38.84 1.06 18.07
C ARG A 482 -40.21 1.42 18.65
N ASN A 483 -40.56 2.70 18.66
CA ASN A 483 -41.86 3.17 19.12
C ASN A 483 -43.02 2.49 18.35
N ALA A 484 -42.90 2.35 17.03
CA ALA A 484 -43.91 1.65 16.23
C ALA A 484 -43.96 0.13 16.51
N GLN A 485 -42.84 -0.49 16.90
CA GLN A 485 -42.80 -1.88 17.32
C GLN A 485 -43.51 -2.08 18.67
N ASP A 486 -43.22 -1.21 19.64
CA ASP A 486 -43.79 -1.27 20.99
C ASP A 486 -45.31 -1.04 20.96
N ASN A 487 -45.78 -0.17 20.07
CA ASN A 487 -47.20 0.09 19.82
C ASN A 487 -47.89 -0.96 18.91
N GLY A 488 -47.19 -2.04 18.54
CA GLY A 488 -47.76 -3.11 17.72
C GLY A 488 -47.97 -2.80 16.23
N LYS A 489 -47.61 -1.59 15.77
CA LYS A 489 -47.83 -1.13 14.39
C LYS A 489 -46.78 -1.65 13.41
N LEU A 490 -45.54 -1.84 13.87
CA LEU A 490 -44.41 -2.35 13.08
C LEU A 490 -43.64 -3.43 13.87
N LEU A 491 -44.29 -4.57 14.10
CA LEU A 491 -43.79 -5.65 14.96
C LEU A 491 -42.44 -6.26 14.55
N GLY A 492 -42.04 -6.11 13.28
CA GLY A 492 -40.82 -6.73 12.75
C GLY A 492 -40.97 -8.21 12.37
N ILE A 493 -39.84 -8.86 12.13
CA ILE A 493 -39.69 -10.28 11.84
C ILE A 493 -38.95 -10.96 12.98
N GLN A 494 -39.44 -12.12 13.38
CA GLN A 494 -38.81 -13.01 14.35
C GLN A 494 -38.45 -14.32 13.65
N VAL A 495 -37.15 -14.63 13.52
CA VAL A 495 -36.69 -15.81 12.76
C VAL A 495 -36.92 -17.14 13.51
N SER A 496 -37.05 -17.09 14.83
CA SER A 496 -37.35 -18.20 15.76
C SER A 496 -37.93 -17.63 17.05
N ARG A 497 -38.71 -18.41 17.81
CA ARG A 497 -39.31 -17.96 19.10
C ARG A 497 -38.26 -17.45 20.10
N GLY A 498 -37.05 -18.01 20.10
CA GLY A 498 -35.95 -17.60 20.96
C GLY A 498 -35.10 -16.44 20.41
N SER A 499 -35.35 -15.99 19.17
CA SER A 499 -34.62 -14.86 18.57
C SER A 499 -35.33 -13.53 18.85
N PRO A 500 -34.60 -12.40 18.95
CA PRO A 500 -35.21 -11.09 19.08
C PRO A 500 -36.05 -10.73 17.84
N ARG A 501 -37.05 -9.86 18.03
CA ARG A 501 -37.79 -9.26 16.92
C ARG A 501 -36.97 -8.15 16.29
N LEU A 502 -36.86 -8.19 14.97
CA LEU A 502 -36.09 -7.23 14.19
C LEU A 502 -37.01 -6.51 13.22
N ASN A 503 -37.03 -5.19 13.25
CA ASN A 503 -37.77 -4.38 12.26
C ASN A 503 -36.87 -3.52 11.36
N HIS A 504 -35.61 -3.28 11.74
CA HIS A 504 -34.64 -2.57 10.91
C HIS A 504 -33.19 -2.94 11.23
N LEU A 505 -32.31 -2.71 10.25
CA LEU A 505 -30.85 -2.68 10.37
C LEU A 505 -30.31 -1.50 9.56
N LEU A 506 -29.34 -0.80 10.15
CA LEU A 506 -28.67 0.34 9.53
C LEU A 506 -27.19 0.03 9.37
N PHE A 507 -26.64 0.37 8.20
CA PHE A 507 -25.21 0.48 7.99
C PHE A 507 -24.94 1.79 7.26
N ALA A 508 -24.75 2.86 8.03
CA ALA A 508 -24.73 4.21 7.50
C ALA A 508 -26.00 4.50 6.68
N ASP A 509 -25.88 4.78 5.38
CA ASP A 509 -26.98 5.07 4.46
C ASP A 509 -27.73 3.82 3.97
N ASP A 510 -27.06 2.66 3.93
CA ASP A 510 -27.66 1.38 3.56
C ASP A 510 -28.60 0.88 4.67
N THR A 511 -29.90 0.94 4.42
CA THR A 511 -30.93 0.58 5.40
C THR A 511 -31.74 -0.64 4.94
N MET A 512 -32.02 -1.55 5.88
CA MET A 512 -32.84 -2.73 5.66
C MET A 512 -33.99 -2.74 6.67
N PHE A 513 -35.23 -2.76 6.20
CA PHE A 513 -36.42 -2.91 7.04
C PHE A 513 -36.98 -4.32 6.95
N PHE A 514 -37.58 -4.79 8.03
CA PHE A 514 -38.19 -6.10 8.16
C PHE A 514 -39.59 -5.95 8.73
N CYS A 515 -40.62 -6.37 8.01
CA CYS A 515 -42.00 -6.16 8.46
C CYS A 515 -42.98 -7.15 7.81
N LYS A 516 -44.23 -7.12 8.25
CA LYS A 516 -45.32 -7.90 7.66
C LYS A 516 -45.85 -7.21 6.40
N THR A 517 -46.41 -7.98 5.48
CA THR A 517 -47.02 -7.46 4.24
C THR A 517 -48.45 -6.97 4.43
N ASN A 518 -48.91 -6.79 5.67
CA ASN A 518 -50.25 -6.29 5.97
C ASN A 518 -50.32 -4.78 5.79
N GLN A 519 -51.54 -4.26 5.59
CA GLN A 519 -51.77 -2.85 5.29
C GLN A 519 -51.20 -1.93 6.39
N GLN A 520 -51.51 -2.25 7.64
CA GLN A 520 -51.06 -1.50 8.81
C GLN A 520 -49.53 -1.36 8.89
N SER A 521 -48.77 -2.43 8.64
CA SER A 521 -47.29 -2.37 8.68
C SER A 521 -46.72 -1.54 7.53
N CYS A 522 -47.32 -1.64 6.34
CA CYS A 522 -46.86 -0.89 5.16
C CYS A 522 -47.12 0.62 5.35
N GLU A 523 -48.32 0.99 5.77
CA GLU A 523 -48.68 2.39 6.07
C GLU A 523 -47.84 2.96 7.21
N SER A 524 -47.59 2.17 8.25
CA SER A 524 -46.74 2.58 9.37
C SER A 524 -45.29 2.83 8.93
N LEU A 525 -44.75 1.97 8.07
CA LEU A 525 -43.41 2.16 7.51
C LEU A 525 -43.37 3.43 6.65
N THR A 526 -44.32 3.62 5.74
CA THR A 526 -44.41 4.84 4.90
C THR A 526 -44.50 6.10 5.77
N LEU A 527 -45.32 6.09 6.83
CA LEU A 527 -45.46 7.22 7.73
C LEU A 527 -44.16 7.53 8.50
N ILE A 528 -43.45 6.51 8.97
CA ILE A 528 -42.15 6.69 9.65
C ILE A 528 -41.15 7.34 8.70
N LEU A 529 -41.07 6.84 7.47
CA LEU A 529 -40.16 7.35 6.46
C LEU A 529 -40.48 8.80 6.10
N GLN A 530 -41.75 9.14 5.89
CA GLN A 530 -42.21 10.51 5.63
C GLN A 530 -41.91 11.47 6.79
N LYS A 531 -42.14 11.03 8.04
CA LYS A 531 -41.81 11.84 9.22
C LYS A 531 -40.32 12.09 9.33
N TYR A 532 -39.50 11.06 9.13
CA TYR A 532 -38.06 11.19 9.16
C TYR A 532 -37.54 12.07 8.01
N GLU A 533 -38.08 11.91 6.81
CA GLU A 533 -37.75 12.74 5.64
C GLU A 533 -38.08 14.22 5.88
N LYS A 534 -39.29 14.53 6.37
CA LYS A 534 -39.71 15.90 6.68
C LYS A 534 -38.82 16.55 7.75
N ALA A 535 -38.41 15.80 8.76
CA ALA A 535 -37.60 16.33 9.85
C ALA A 535 -36.11 16.46 9.49
N SER A 536 -35.53 15.45 8.82
CA SER A 536 -34.09 15.36 8.59
C SER A 536 -33.61 15.88 7.23
N GLY A 537 -34.53 16.03 6.25
CA GLY A 537 -34.22 16.31 4.85
C GLY A 537 -33.78 15.07 4.03
N GLN A 538 -33.57 13.92 4.68
CA GLN A 538 -33.20 12.66 4.02
C GLN A 538 -34.33 12.16 3.13
N MET A 539 -34.00 11.67 1.94
CA MET A 539 -35.00 11.21 0.96
C MET A 539 -34.61 9.83 0.43
N ILE A 540 -35.58 8.92 0.36
CA ILE A 540 -35.35 7.57 -0.17
C ILE A 540 -35.29 7.61 -1.70
N ASN A 541 -34.37 6.83 -2.26
CA ASN A 541 -34.31 6.55 -3.69
C ASN A 541 -35.15 5.31 -4.03
N ALA A 542 -36.40 5.52 -4.45
CA ALA A 542 -37.32 4.43 -4.80
C ALA A 542 -36.77 3.52 -5.91
N HIS A 543 -36.07 4.07 -6.91
CA HIS A 543 -35.53 3.31 -8.04
C HIS A 543 -34.36 2.38 -7.66
N LYS A 544 -33.60 2.75 -6.62
CA LYS A 544 -32.49 1.93 -6.11
C LYS A 544 -32.92 0.99 -4.98
N SER A 545 -34.06 1.27 -4.36
CA SER A 545 -34.66 0.45 -3.32
C SER A 545 -35.27 -0.83 -3.90
N SER A 546 -35.44 -1.88 -3.08
CA SER A 546 -36.03 -3.14 -3.52
C SER A 546 -36.76 -3.88 -2.39
N ILE A 547 -37.75 -4.71 -2.74
CA ILE A 547 -38.53 -5.50 -1.78
C ILE A 547 -38.32 -7.00 -2.00
N SER A 548 -37.97 -7.72 -0.94
CA SER A 548 -37.86 -9.17 -0.92
C SER A 548 -39.03 -9.78 -0.15
N PHE A 549 -39.88 -10.54 -0.83
CA PHE A 549 -41.08 -11.15 -0.25
C PHE A 549 -40.82 -12.58 0.26
N SER A 550 -41.71 -13.05 1.15
CA SER A 550 -41.78 -14.49 1.51
C SER A 550 -42.09 -15.34 0.26
N SER A 551 -41.57 -16.56 0.19
CA SER A 551 -41.61 -17.37 -1.05
C SER A 551 -43.03 -17.64 -1.57
N LYS A 552 -44.01 -17.79 -0.68
CA LYS A 552 -45.42 -18.05 -1.00
C LYS A 552 -46.33 -16.82 -0.95
N THR A 553 -45.75 -15.60 -1.01
CA THR A 553 -46.55 -14.36 -1.04
C THR A 553 -47.35 -14.27 -2.33
N PRO A 554 -48.71 -14.18 -2.27
CA PRO A 554 -49.60 -14.00 -3.41
C PRO A 554 -49.29 -12.75 -4.26
N GLY A 555 -49.59 -12.79 -5.57
CA GLY A 555 -49.27 -11.72 -6.52
C GLY A 555 -50.01 -10.41 -6.24
N ASP A 556 -51.28 -10.48 -5.86
CA ASP A 556 -52.12 -9.35 -5.45
C ASP A 556 -51.53 -8.61 -4.24
N ILE A 557 -51.03 -9.34 -3.24
CA ILE A 557 -50.37 -8.75 -2.06
C ILE A 557 -49.07 -8.05 -2.46
N ARG A 558 -48.28 -8.62 -3.38
CA ARG A 558 -47.04 -8.02 -3.85
C ARG A 558 -47.30 -6.68 -4.52
N GLU A 559 -48.23 -6.64 -5.47
CA GLU A 559 -48.58 -5.42 -6.20
C GLU A 559 -49.14 -4.33 -5.28
N ARG A 560 -49.99 -4.71 -4.31
CA ARG A 560 -50.45 -3.76 -3.29
C ARG A 560 -49.29 -3.14 -2.51
N VAL A 561 -48.37 -3.97 -2.00
CA VAL A 561 -47.22 -3.50 -1.22
C VAL A 561 -46.32 -2.60 -2.06
N LYS A 562 -46.02 -2.96 -3.32
CA LYS A 562 -45.23 -2.13 -4.23
C LYS A 562 -45.86 -0.75 -4.40
N LYS A 563 -47.18 -0.71 -4.65
CA LYS A 563 -47.94 0.53 -4.77
C LYS A 563 -47.92 1.37 -3.49
N THR A 564 -48.10 0.75 -2.31
CA THR A 564 -48.11 1.48 -1.02
C THR A 564 -46.73 2.04 -0.64
N LEU A 565 -45.65 1.33 -0.95
CA LEU A 565 -44.28 1.78 -0.65
C LEU A 565 -43.64 2.61 -1.76
N GLY A 566 -44.22 2.61 -2.98
CA GLY A 566 -43.66 3.26 -4.16
C GLY A 566 -42.37 2.61 -4.67
N ILE A 567 -42.18 1.30 -4.43
CA ILE A 567 -40.97 0.56 -4.82
C ILE A 567 -41.36 -0.59 -5.75
N GLU A 568 -40.99 -0.47 -7.02
CA GLU A 568 -41.34 -1.47 -8.05
C GLU A 568 -40.40 -2.69 -8.08
N LYS A 569 -39.13 -2.50 -7.69
CA LYS A 569 -38.08 -3.50 -7.88
C LYS A 569 -38.20 -4.64 -6.86
N GLU A 570 -38.37 -5.87 -7.36
CA GLU A 570 -38.24 -7.07 -6.52
C GLU A 570 -36.77 -7.41 -6.25
N GLY A 571 -36.47 -7.74 -4.99
CA GLY A 571 -35.12 -8.04 -4.48
C GLY A 571 -34.85 -9.54 -4.31
N GLY A 572 -33.79 -9.86 -3.56
CA GLY A 572 -33.49 -11.23 -3.15
C GLY A 572 -32.46 -11.95 -4.03
N GLN A 573 -32.01 -11.36 -5.14
CA GLN A 573 -30.89 -11.84 -5.95
C GLN A 573 -29.78 -10.78 -6.12
N GLY A 574 -29.86 -9.67 -5.38
CA GLY A 574 -28.92 -8.55 -5.45
C GLY A 574 -27.70 -8.68 -4.53
N LYS A 575 -27.02 -7.55 -4.34
CA LYS A 575 -25.94 -7.39 -3.37
C LYS A 575 -26.38 -6.47 -2.23
N TYR A 576 -26.07 -6.84 -1.00
CA TYR A 576 -26.17 -6.01 0.19
C TYR A 576 -24.78 -5.88 0.81
N LEU A 577 -24.34 -4.65 1.04
CA LEU A 577 -22.99 -4.33 1.53
C LEU A 577 -21.88 -5.03 0.72
N GLY A 578 -22.03 -5.09 -0.60
CA GLY A 578 -21.06 -5.72 -1.50
C GLY A 578 -21.03 -7.25 -1.51
N LEU A 579 -21.86 -7.91 -0.69
CA LEU A 579 -22.01 -9.37 -0.65
C LEU A 579 -23.39 -9.81 -1.14
N PRO A 580 -23.58 -11.07 -1.53
CA PRO A 580 -24.87 -11.53 -2.02
C PRO A 580 -25.96 -11.51 -0.94
N GLU A 581 -27.15 -11.02 -1.29
CA GLU A 581 -28.32 -11.01 -0.40
C GLU A 581 -28.78 -12.43 -0.06
N SER A 582 -28.69 -13.35 -1.02
CA SER A 582 -29.05 -14.74 -0.80
C SER A 582 -28.31 -15.67 -1.76
N PHE A 583 -28.12 -16.92 -1.35
CA PHE A 583 -27.59 -17.96 -2.24
C PHE A 583 -28.73 -18.63 -3.01
N GLY A 584 -28.63 -18.62 -4.35
CA GLY A 584 -29.47 -19.40 -5.26
C GLY A 584 -28.84 -20.73 -5.66
N ARG A 585 -29.39 -21.39 -6.70
CA ARG A 585 -28.86 -22.66 -7.23
C ARG A 585 -27.45 -22.52 -7.85
N LYS A 586 -27.14 -21.38 -8.49
CA LYS A 586 -25.83 -21.12 -9.13
C LYS A 586 -24.85 -20.41 -8.20
N LYS A 587 -24.32 -21.13 -7.21
CA LYS A 587 -23.35 -20.62 -6.21
C LYS A 587 -22.00 -20.20 -6.79
N LYS A 588 -21.61 -20.77 -7.94
CA LYS A 588 -20.31 -20.52 -8.59
C LYS A 588 -20.25 -19.15 -9.28
N ASP A 589 -21.36 -18.70 -9.84
CA ASP A 589 -21.45 -17.45 -10.62
C ASP A 589 -21.45 -16.22 -9.69
N LEU A 590 -21.98 -16.40 -8.48
CA LEU A 590 -22.12 -15.33 -7.50
C LEU A 590 -20.79 -14.76 -7.00
N PHE A 591 -19.73 -15.58 -7.05
CA PHE A 591 -18.39 -15.22 -6.64
C PHE A 591 -17.38 -15.24 -7.79
N SER A 592 -17.80 -15.52 -9.03
CA SER A 592 -16.89 -15.48 -10.19
C SER A 592 -16.27 -14.09 -10.36
N LEU A 593 -17.02 -13.04 -10.04
CA LEU A 593 -16.54 -11.65 -10.01
C LEU A 593 -15.31 -11.44 -9.11
N ILE A 594 -15.07 -12.30 -8.11
CA ILE A 594 -13.83 -12.24 -7.31
C ILE A 594 -12.64 -12.68 -8.16
N VAL A 595 -12.78 -13.79 -8.88
CA VAL A 595 -11.76 -14.32 -9.78
C VAL A 595 -11.50 -13.34 -10.91
N ASP A 596 -12.56 -12.79 -11.50
CA ASP A 596 -12.44 -11.83 -12.62
C ASP A 596 -11.70 -10.57 -12.18
N ARG A 597 -11.98 -10.05 -10.99
CA ARG A 597 -11.24 -8.90 -10.43
C ARG A 597 -9.78 -9.24 -10.13
N ILE A 598 -9.50 -10.45 -9.61
CA ILE A 598 -8.11 -10.91 -9.41
C ILE A 598 -7.39 -10.99 -10.75
N HIS A 599 -8.04 -11.52 -11.78
CA HIS A 599 -7.48 -11.64 -13.13
C HIS A 599 -7.22 -10.27 -13.78
N GLN A 600 -8.22 -9.38 -13.77
CA GLN A 600 -8.07 -8.01 -14.28
C GLN A 600 -6.92 -7.28 -13.59
N ARG A 601 -6.82 -7.43 -12.26
CA ARG A 601 -5.76 -6.79 -11.49
C ARG A 601 -4.40 -7.45 -11.72
N SER A 602 -4.33 -8.77 -11.87
CA SER A 602 -3.08 -9.47 -12.19
C SER A 602 -2.57 -9.07 -13.56
N VAL A 603 -3.44 -8.98 -14.57
CA VAL A 603 -3.11 -8.51 -15.92
C VAL A 603 -2.52 -7.10 -15.90
N LYS A 604 -3.17 -6.17 -15.18
CA LYS A 604 -2.67 -4.78 -15.01
C LYS A 604 -1.30 -4.69 -14.31
N TYR A 605 -0.92 -5.70 -13.53
CA TYR A 605 0.39 -5.74 -12.87
C TYR A 605 1.44 -6.49 -13.68
N SER A 606 1.05 -7.50 -14.46
CA SER A 606 1.97 -8.19 -15.37
C SER A 606 2.53 -7.25 -16.44
N SER A 607 1.76 -6.25 -16.88
CA SER A 607 2.24 -5.20 -17.81
C SER A 607 3.31 -4.26 -17.23
N ARG A 608 3.65 -4.38 -15.94
CA ARG A 608 4.67 -3.55 -15.26
C ARG A 608 6.03 -4.23 -15.10
N PHE A 609 6.28 -5.33 -15.82
CA PHE A 609 7.55 -6.08 -15.83
C PHE A 609 8.14 -6.35 -14.44
N LEU A 610 7.29 -6.74 -13.49
CA LEU A 610 7.68 -6.90 -12.09
C LEU A 610 8.70 -8.04 -11.91
N SER A 611 9.73 -7.78 -11.10
CA SER A 611 10.64 -8.82 -10.61
C SER A 611 9.90 -9.90 -9.82
N SER A 612 10.50 -11.09 -9.65
CA SER A 612 9.88 -12.16 -8.83
C SER A 612 9.60 -11.70 -7.39
N ALA A 613 10.47 -10.87 -6.81
CA ALA A 613 10.22 -10.27 -5.49
C ALA A 613 9.04 -9.27 -5.52
N GLY A 614 8.92 -8.46 -6.58
CA GLY A 614 7.78 -7.57 -6.79
C GLY A 614 6.45 -8.33 -6.92
N LYS A 615 6.44 -9.43 -7.69
CA LYS A 615 5.27 -10.33 -7.81
C LYS A 615 4.89 -10.95 -6.47
N LEU A 616 5.88 -11.39 -5.67
CA LEU A 616 5.66 -11.95 -4.33
C LEU A 616 4.94 -10.94 -3.43
N THR A 617 5.38 -9.69 -3.46
CA THR A 617 4.76 -8.59 -2.70
C THR A 617 3.33 -8.34 -3.16
N MET A 618 3.10 -8.13 -4.47
CA MET A 618 1.77 -7.84 -5.02
C MET A 618 0.77 -8.97 -4.80
N LEU A 619 1.21 -10.22 -4.96
CA LEU A 619 0.37 -11.40 -4.74
C LEU A 619 -0.11 -11.44 -3.28
N LYS A 620 0.78 -11.18 -2.32
CA LYS A 620 0.46 -11.23 -0.89
C LYS A 620 -0.36 -10.04 -0.41
N SER A 621 0.00 -8.82 -0.78
CA SER A 621 -0.62 -7.60 -0.26
C SER A 621 -1.91 -7.23 -0.97
N VAL A 622 -2.02 -7.54 -2.27
CA VAL A 622 -3.17 -7.15 -3.09
C VAL A 622 -4.03 -8.36 -3.44
N LEU A 623 -3.51 -9.29 -4.24
CA LEU A 623 -4.35 -10.32 -4.87
C LEU A 623 -4.95 -11.30 -3.85
N SER A 624 -4.16 -11.74 -2.87
CA SER A 624 -4.62 -12.65 -1.80
C SER A 624 -5.60 -11.99 -0.83
N ALA A 625 -5.61 -10.66 -0.76
CA ALA A 625 -6.50 -9.90 0.12
C ALA A 625 -7.88 -9.69 -0.49
N MET A 626 -8.03 -9.71 -1.81
CA MET A 626 -9.30 -9.46 -2.52
C MET A 626 -10.49 -10.33 -2.07
N PRO A 627 -10.35 -11.66 -1.81
CA PRO A 627 -11.46 -12.49 -1.34
C PRO A 627 -11.79 -12.29 0.15
N THR A 628 -10.96 -11.59 0.93
CA THR A 628 -11.03 -11.52 2.40
C THR A 628 -12.40 -11.09 2.91
N TYR A 629 -13.00 -10.08 2.30
CA TYR A 629 -14.31 -9.58 2.72
C TYR A 629 -15.45 -10.59 2.50
N SER A 630 -15.39 -11.40 1.44
CA SER A 630 -16.35 -12.49 1.26
C SER A 630 -16.08 -13.65 2.21
N MET A 631 -14.81 -13.96 2.46
CA MET A 631 -14.39 -15.01 3.39
C MET A 631 -14.74 -14.69 4.85
N SER A 632 -14.85 -13.41 5.22
CA SER A 632 -15.23 -13.00 6.58
C SER A 632 -16.70 -13.29 6.93
N CYS A 633 -17.55 -13.58 5.94
CA CYS A 633 -18.98 -13.85 6.16
C CYS A 633 -19.39 -15.25 5.71
N PHE A 634 -18.76 -15.79 4.64
CA PHE A 634 -19.23 -17.01 3.99
C PHE A 634 -18.10 -17.99 3.69
N LYS A 635 -18.45 -19.28 3.70
CA LYS A 635 -17.60 -20.35 3.16
C LYS A 635 -17.65 -20.34 1.63
N LEU A 636 -16.53 -20.06 1.01
CA LEU A 636 -16.35 -20.12 -0.44
C LEU A 636 -16.39 -21.58 -0.93
N PRO A 637 -17.02 -21.86 -2.08
CA PRO A 637 -16.99 -23.20 -2.67
C PRO A 637 -15.56 -23.66 -2.98
N ALA A 638 -15.23 -24.93 -2.70
CA ALA A 638 -13.88 -25.47 -2.93
C ALA A 638 -13.41 -25.29 -4.39
N GLY A 639 -14.30 -25.47 -5.36
CA GLY A 639 -13.98 -25.22 -6.78
C GLY A 639 -13.63 -23.76 -7.10
N LEU A 640 -14.22 -22.79 -6.37
CA LEU A 640 -13.85 -21.39 -6.49
C LEU A 640 -12.48 -21.12 -5.86
N CYS A 641 -12.20 -21.70 -4.68
CA CYS A 641 -10.88 -21.60 -4.05
C CYS A 641 -9.78 -22.09 -5.00
N LYS A 642 -10.00 -23.24 -5.66
CA LYS A 642 -9.08 -23.78 -6.69
C LYS A 642 -8.90 -22.82 -7.89
N ARG A 643 -9.97 -22.17 -8.36
CA ARG A 643 -9.88 -21.15 -9.42
C ARG A 643 -9.07 -19.93 -9.00
N ILE A 644 -9.25 -19.44 -7.77
CA ILE A 644 -8.46 -18.34 -7.21
C ILE A 644 -6.99 -18.76 -7.11
N GLN A 645 -6.70 -19.92 -6.54
CA GLN A 645 -5.34 -20.45 -6.42
C GLN A 645 -4.67 -20.61 -7.79
N SER A 646 -5.40 -21.10 -8.79
CA SER A 646 -4.92 -21.19 -10.17
C SER A 646 -4.56 -19.81 -10.72
N ALA A 647 -5.41 -18.80 -10.57
CA ALA A 647 -5.12 -17.43 -11.01
C ALA A 647 -3.87 -16.83 -10.31
N LEU A 648 -3.71 -17.07 -9.00
CA LEU A 648 -2.54 -16.62 -8.26
C LEU A 648 -1.27 -17.38 -8.68
N THR A 649 -1.38 -18.69 -8.95
CA THR A 649 -0.28 -19.51 -9.47
C THR A 649 0.20 -18.99 -10.82
N ARG A 650 -0.75 -18.68 -11.71
CA ARG A 650 -0.44 -18.11 -13.03
C ARG A 650 0.22 -16.75 -12.92
N PHE A 651 -0.29 -15.85 -12.09
CA PHE A 651 0.37 -14.56 -11.85
C PHE A 651 1.82 -14.70 -11.33
N TRP A 652 2.08 -15.70 -10.49
CA TRP A 652 3.43 -15.95 -9.97
C TRP A 652 4.41 -16.40 -11.06
N TRP A 653 4.02 -17.38 -11.88
CA TRP A 653 4.92 -18.01 -12.85
C TRP A 653 4.94 -17.34 -14.23
N ASP A 654 3.80 -16.85 -14.72
CA ASP A 654 3.67 -16.30 -16.08
C ASP A 654 4.24 -14.87 -16.13
N THR A 655 4.99 -14.54 -17.20
CA THR A 655 5.63 -13.22 -17.37
C THR A 655 4.84 -12.28 -18.26
N LYS A 656 4.26 -12.79 -19.34
CA LYS A 656 3.46 -12.02 -20.30
C LYS A 656 2.02 -12.55 -20.31
N ILE A 657 1.09 -11.71 -20.76
CA ILE A 657 -0.31 -12.10 -20.92
C ILE A 657 -0.40 -13.11 -22.07
N GLY A 658 -1.06 -14.25 -21.85
CA GLY A 658 -1.24 -15.30 -22.86
C GLY A 658 -0.17 -16.40 -22.86
N GLU A 659 1.05 -16.10 -22.38
CA GLU A 659 2.12 -17.09 -22.27
C GLU A 659 2.05 -17.86 -20.94
N ARG A 660 1.73 -19.16 -21.02
CA ARG A 660 1.72 -20.03 -19.85
C ARG A 660 3.11 -20.61 -19.60
N LYS A 661 3.76 -20.16 -18.53
CA LYS A 661 5.05 -20.73 -18.11
C LYS A 661 4.87 -21.99 -17.28
N MET A 662 5.92 -22.81 -17.27
CA MET A 662 5.97 -24.02 -16.45
C MET A 662 5.87 -23.65 -14.97
N CYS A 663 4.99 -24.36 -14.25
CA CYS A 663 4.88 -24.26 -12.80
C CYS A 663 5.82 -25.27 -12.15
N TRP A 664 6.97 -24.79 -11.70
CA TRP A 664 8.01 -25.63 -11.12
C TRP A 664 7.62 -26.27 -9.79
N LEU A 665 6.83 -25.56 -8.98
CA LEU A 665 6.39 -26.01 -7.67
C LEU A 665 4.86 -26.04 -7.58
N SER A 666 4.34 -27.04 -6.84
CA SER A 666 2.93 -27.12 -6.52
C SER A 666 2.50 -25.98 -5.60
N TRP A 667 1.21 -25.60 -5.67
CA TRP A 667 0.66 -24.56 -4.81
C TRP A 667 0.84 -24.89 -3.32
N ASP A 668 0.70 -26.17 -2.95
CA ASP A 668 0.86 -26.62 -1.55
C ASP A 668 2.28 -26.41 -1.03
N LYS A 669 3.32 -26.54 -1.87
CA LYS A 669 4.69 -26.17 -1.48
C LYS A 669 4.84 -24.65 -1.32
N LEU A 670 4.15 -23.85 -2.13
CA LEU A 670 4.21 -22.38 -2.07
C LEU A 670 3.48 -21.78 -0.86
N THR A 671 2.42 -22.45 -0.37
CA THR A 671 1.63 -22.01 0.80
C THR A 671 2.30 -22.28 2.14
N ARG A 672 3.27 -23.22 2.17
CA ARG A 672 4.12 -23.46 3.34
C ARG A 672 4.77 -22.17 3.82
N SER A 673 5.07 -22.13 5.12
CA SER A 673 5.69 -20.94 5.70
C SER A 673 7.14 -20.79 5.21
N LYS A 674 7.70 -19.59 5.34
CA LYS A 674 9.10 -19.33 4.97
C LYS A 674 10.11 -20.19 5.73
N ARG A 675 9.82 -20.54 6.99
CA ARG A 675 10.66 -21.44 7.80
C ARG A 675 10.66 -22.88 7.28
N ASP A 676 9.60 -23.29 6.57
CA ASP A 676 9.40 -24.65 6.06
C ASP A 676 9.69 -24.73 4.55
N GLY A 677 10.41 -23.74 4.00
CA GLY A 677 10.78 -23.67 2.59
C GLY A 677 9.69 -23.18 1.63
N GLY A 678 8.54 -22.73 2.11
CA GLY A 678 7.52 -22.13 1.25
C GLY A 678 7.68 -20.62 1.06
N LEU A 679 6.78 -20.01 0.28
CA LEU A 679 6.73 -18.56 0.12
C LEU A 679 5.74 -17.90 1.08
N GLY A 680 4.97 -18.67 1.86
CA GLY A 680 3.91 -18.15 2.71
C GLY A 680 2.74 -17.57 1.91
N PHE A 681 2.43 -18.15 0.74
CA PHE A 681 1.16 -17.89 0.07
C PHE A 681 0.00 -18.44 0.92
N ARG A 682 -1.20 -17.94 0.69
CA ARG A 682 -2.37 -18.35 1.47
C ARG A 682 -3.08 -19.50 0.80
N ASP A 683 -3.26 -20.61 1.50
CA ASP A 683 -4.29 -21.58 1.14
C ASP A 683 -5.65 -20.94 1.37
N ILE A 684 -6.38 -20.65 0.28
CA ILE A 684 -7.60 -19.86 0.33
C ILE A 684 -8.68 -20.56 1.16
N GLN A 685 -8.72 -21.89 1.14
CA GLN A 685 -9.74 -22.64 1.86
C GLN A 685 -9.52 -22.60 3.38
N SER A 686 -8.30 -22.84 3.84
CA SER A 686 -7.90 -22.77 5.27
C SER A 686 -7.93 -21.33 5.77
N TYR A 687 -7.59 -20.37 4.91
CA TYR A 687 -7.68 -18.95 5.24
C TYR A 687 -9.13 -18.50 5.40
N ASN A 688 -10.05 -19.03 4.59
CA ASN A 688 -11.47 -18.82 4.78
C ASN A 688 -11.97 -19.42 6.11
N ASP A 689 -11.54 -20.64 6.47
CA ASP A 689 -11.91 -21.28 7.74
C ASP A 689 -11.47 -20.43 8.94
N ALA A 690 -10.25 -19.88 8.88
CA ALA A 690 -9.75 -18.96 9.89
C ALA A 690 -10.56 -17.64 9.99
N PHE A 691 -11.07 -17.12 8.88
CA PHE A 691 -11.96 -15.96 8.93
C PHE A 691 -13.31 -16.28 9.55
N LEU A 692 -13.88 -17.45 9.22
CA LEU A 692 -15.15 -17.90 9.78
C LEU A 692 -15.03 -18.15 11.29
N ALA A 693 -13.90 -18.70 11.75
CA ALA A 693 -13.60 -18.83 13.17
C ALA A 693 -13.57 -17.47 13.90
N LYS A 694 -13.25 -16.36 13.23
CA LYS A 694 -13.38 -15.03 13.85
C LYS A 694 -14.83 -14.68 14.20
N LEU A 695 -15.81 -15.10 13.39
CA LEU A 695 -17.23 -14.92 13.68
C LEU A 695 -17.67 -15.79 14.86
N SER A 696 -17.25 -17.06 14.86
CA SER A 696 -17.57 -18.00 15.93
C SER A 696 -16.97 -17.56 17.26
N TRP A 697 -15.75 -17.02 17.24
CA TRP A 697 -15.11 -16.41 18.42
C TRP A 697 -15.95 -15.24 18.94
N ARG A 698 -16.41 -14.35 18.05
CA ARG A 698 -17.26 -13.22 18.43
C ARG A 698 -18.55 -13.66 19.10
N ILE A 699 -19.23 -14.68 18.56
CA ILE A 699 -20.45 -15.24 19.16
C ILE A 699 -20.18 -15.87 20.53
N LEU A 700 -19.04 -16.53 20.68
CA LEU A 700 -18.62 -17.15 21.94
C LEU A 700 -18.26 -16.12 23.01
N THR A 701 -17.51 -15.07 22.67
CA THR A 701 -17.01 -14.07 23.63
C THR A 701 -17.98 -12.90 23.88
N ASN A 702 -18.96 -12.70 22.99
CA ASN A 702 -19.97 -11.65 23.13
C ASN A 702 -21.36 -12.20 22.79
N PRO A 703 -21.93 -13.06 23.66
CA PRO A 703 -23.21 -13.72 23.42
C PRO A 703 -24.40 -12.74 23.37
N GLU A 704 -24.28 -11.56 24.00
CA GLU A 704 -25.34 -10.55 24.06
C GLU A 704 -25.46 -9.70 22.79
N CYS A 705 -24.47 -9.74 21.89
CA CYS A 705 -24.57 -8.96 20.66
C CYS A 705 -25.74 -9.43 19.79
N LEU A 706 -26.33 -8.50 19.02
CA LEU A 706 -27.54 -8.76 18.23
C LEU A 706 -27.42 -10.00 17.32
N LEU A 707 -26.27 -10.17 16.66
CA LEU A 707 -26.01 -11.35 15.83
C LEU A 707 -26.07 -12.66 16.63
N ALA A 708 -25.42 -12.69 17.79
CA ALA A 708 -25.38 -13.87 18.65
C ALA A 708 -26.78 -14.22 19.16
N ARG A 709 -27.54 -13.24 19.68
CA ARG A 709 -28.94 -13.47 20.12
C ARG A 709 -29.85 -13.98 19.01
N VAL A 710 -29.71 -13.45 17.78
CA VAL A 710 -30.47 -13.93 16.61
C VAL A 710 -30.15 -15.39 16.29
N LEU A 711 -28.87 -15.73 16.20
CA LEU A 711 -28.44 -17.07 15.77
C LEU A 711 -28.57 -18.12 16.87
N GLN A 712 -28.17 -17.81 18.10
CA GLN A 712 -28.33 -18.70 19.24
C GLN A 712 -29.81 -18.98 19.52
N GLY A 713 -30.67 -17.96 19.48
CA GLY A 713 -32.12 -18.15 19.63
C GLY A 713 -32.78 -19.01 18.54
N LYS A 714 -32.12 -19.17 17.39
CA LYS A 714 -32.57 -20.03 16.29
C LYS A 714 -32.01 -21.45 16.37
N TYR A 715 -30.71 -21.59 16.62
CA TYR A 715 -29.97 -22.84 16.43
C TYR A 715 -29.49 -23.49 17.75
N CYS A 716 -29.45 -22.75 18.86
CA CYS A 716 -28.88 -23.18 20.15
C CYS A 716 -29.95 -23.23 21.27
N LYS A 717 -31.17 -23.73 20.97
CA LYS A 717 -32.27 -23.72 21.94
C LYS A 717 -31.96 -24.57 23.18
N ASP A 718 -31.64 -25.84 22.95
CA ASP A 718 -31.43 -26.83 24.01
C ASP A 718 -29.94 -27.16 24.21
N HIS A 719 -29.05 -26.46 23.50
CA HIS A 719 -27.62 -26.78 23.45
C HIS A 719 -26.80 -25.50 23.61
N HIS A 720 -25.71 -25.59 24.37
CA HIS A 720 -24.69 -24.53 24.36
C HIS A 720 -24.10 -24.37 22.95
N PHE A 721 -23.66 -23.17 22.57
CA PHE A 721 -23.13 -22.86 21.24
C PHE A 721 -22.04 -23.85 20.77
N LEU A 722 -21.16 -24.27 21.68
CA LEU A 722 -20.08 -25.22 21.41
C LEU A 722 -20.59 -26.63 21.01
N GLN A 723 -21.81 -26.99 21.40
CA GLN A 723 -22.43 -28.30 21.18
C GLN A 723 -23.60 -28.26 20.17
N ALA A 724 -23.93 -27.09 19.62
CA ALA A 724 -25.10 -26.94 18.75
C ALA A 724 -25.01 -27.83 17.49
N PRO A 725 -26.05 -28.61 17.14
CA PRO A 725 -26.01 -29.46 15.96
C PRO A 725 -26.06 -28.63 14.66
N LEU A 726 -25.77 -29.26 13.53
CA LEU A 726 -25.93 -28.67 12.20
C LEU A 726 -27.20 -29.21 11.51
N PRO A 727 -28.35 -28.50 11.57
CA PRO A 727 -29.55 -28.94 10.88
C PRO A 727 -29.39 -28.99 9.36
N SER A 728 -30.15 -29.86 8.70
CA SER A 728 -30.17 -30.01 7.24
C SER A 728 -30.61 -28.72 6.52
N SER A 729 -31.62 -28.03 7.05
CA SER A 729 -32.17 -26.76 6.55
C SER A 729 -31.56 -25.53 7.23
N THR A 730 -30.24 -25.39 7.13
CA THR A 730 -29.45 -24.29 7.72
C THR A 730 -29.07 -23.21 6.71
N SER A 731 -28.99 -21.97 7.18
CA SER A 731 -28.46 -20.88 6.37
C SER A 731 -26.96 -21.08 6.08
N HIS A 732 -26.50 -20.52 4.96
CA HIS A 732 -25.08 -20.53 4.61
C HIS A 732 -24.18 -19.82 5.62
N GLY A 733 -24.69 -18.76 6.26
CA GLY A 733 -23.99 -18.06 7.32
C GLY A 733 -23.76 -18.95 8.54
N TRP A 734 -24.80 -19.67 8.99
CA TRP A 734 -24.70 -20.59 10.12
C TRP A 734 -23.72 -21.75 9.86
N ARG A 735 -23.75 -22.34 8.66
CA ARG A 735 -22.77 -23.37 8.26
C ARG A 735 -21.34 -22.86 8.38
N GLY A 736 -21.08 -21.61 8.00
CA GLY A 736 -19.77 -20.98 8.17
C GLY A 736 -19.37 -20.84 9.63
N ILE A 737 -20.30 -20.43 10.50
CA ILE A 737 -20.07 -20.28 11.94
C ILE A 737 -19.76 -21.63 12.60
N ILE A 738 -20.45 -22.71 12.21
CA ILE A 738 -20.15 -24.05 12.73
C ILE A 738 -18.73 -24.50 12.34
N ILE A 739 -18.32 -24.30 11.09
CA ILE A 739 -16.94 -24.60 10.66
C ILE A 739 -15.91 -23.85 11.52
N GLY A 740 -16.16 -22.56 11.78
CA GLY A 740 -15.29 -21.76 12.63
C GLY A 740 -15.27 -22.21 14.09
N ARG A 741 -16.41 -22.69 14.61
CA ARG A 741 -16.52 -23.24 15.96
C ARG A 741 -15.76 -24.55 16.08
N ASP A 742 -15.88 -25.44 15.10
CA ASP A 742 -15.20 -26.74 15.11
C ASP A 742 -13.66 -26.57 15.08
N LEU A 743 -13.19 -25.52 14.42
CA LEU A 743 -11.79 -25.10 14.49
C LEU A 743 -11.39 -24.62 15.89
N HIS A 744 -12.28 -23.89 16.59
CA HIS A 744 -12.01 -23.46 17.97
C HIS A 744 -11.84 -24.63 18.91
N LEU A 745 -12.73 -25.63 18.84
CA LEU A 745 -12.73 -26.79 19.74
C LEU A 745 -11.37 -27.51 19.82
N LYS A 746 -10.52 -27.40 18.79
CA LYS A 746 -9.18 -28.01 18.76
C LYS A 746 -8.14 -27.32 19.64
N LYS A 747 -8.31 -26.03 19.94
CA LYS A 747 -7.32 -25.19 20.65
C LYS A 747 -7.97 -24.17 21.60
N LEU A 748 -9.20 -24.45 22.03
CA LEU A 748 -9.96 -23.66 22.99
C LEU A 748 -9.62 -24.10 24.42
N GLY A 749 -9.33 -23.16 25.30
CA GLY A 749 -9.23 -23.40 26.74
C GLY A 749 -10.09 -22.44 27.54
N LYS A 750 -10.02 -22.53 28.86
CA LYS A 750 -10.62 -21.57 29.79
C LYS A 750 -9.58 -20.94 30.72
N ALA A 751 -9.70 -19.63 30.93
CA ALA A 751 -9.04 -18.92 32.01
C ALA A 751 -9.97 -18.86 33.22
N ILE A 752 -9.50 -19.36 34.35
CA ILE A 752 -10.26 -19.43 35.59
C ILE A 752 -10.30 -18.05 36.25
N GLY A 753 -11.52 -17.53 36.39
CA GLY A 753 -11.83 -16.32 37.10
C GLY A 753 -12.32 -16.65 38.51
N ASN A 754 -13.62 -16.92 38.63
CA ASN A 754 -14.31 -17.30 39.87
C ASN A 754 -14.64 -18.80 39.94
N GLY A 755 -14.40 -19.55 38.86
CA GLY A 755 -14.59 -21.00 38.76
C GLY A 755 -16.05 -21.46 38.65
N LEU A 756 -17.03 -20.53 38.69
CA LEU A 756 -18.45 -20.86 38.77
C LEU A 756 -19.06 -21.32 37.44
N SER A 757 -18.41 -21.05 36.30
CA SER A 757 -18.93 -21.39 34.97
C SER A 757 -18.02 -22.37 34.22
N THR A 758 -17.09 -23.00 34.93
CA THR A 758 -16.18 -24.01 34.39
C THR A 758 -16.42 -25.36 35.07
N SER A 759 -16.88 -26.34 34.28
CA SER A 759 -17.06 -27.71 34.74
C SER A 759 -15.70 -28.35 35.00
N LEU A 760 -15.55 -28.99 36.16
CA LEU A 760 -14.27 -29.57 36.57
C LEU A 760 -13.78 -30.62 35.57
N TRP A 761 -14.69 -31.47 35.09
CA TRP A 761 -14.38 -32.66 34.28
C TRP A 761 -14.58 -32.46 32.78
N ASN A 762 -15.54 -31.61 32.37
CA ASN A 762 -15.95 -31.51 30.97
C ASN A 762 -15.26 -30.38 30.19
N ASP A 763 -14.76 -29.35 30.89
CA ASP A 763 -14.14 -28.20 30.24
C ASP A 763 -12.60 -28.30 30.23
N PRO A 764 -11.94 -27.87 29.14
CA PRO A 764 -10.48 -27.87 29.07
C PRO A 764 -9.87 -26.63 29.76
N TRP A 765 -9.51 -26.75 31.03
CA TRP A 765 -8.98 -25.64 31.84
C TRP A 765 -7.60 -25.90 32.48
N LEU A 766 -7.06 -27.12 32.39
CA LEU A 766 -5.82 -27.50 33.09
C LEU A 766 -4.52 -27.02 32.41
N SER A 767 -4.53 -26.76 31.11
CA SER A 767 -3.32 -26.39 30.36
C SER A 767 -3.51 -25.15 29.51
N LEU A 768 -2.47 -24.32 29.46
CA LEU A 768 -2.37 -23.16 28.58
C LEU A 768 -1.83 -23.50 27.19
N SER A 769 -1.47 -24.77 26.93
CA SER A 769 -0.86 -25.20 25.66
C SER A 769 -1.78 -26.09 24.83
N ASN A 770 -2.55 -26.97 25.47
CA ASN A 770 -3.47 -27.88 24.82
C ASN A 770 -4.80 -27.93 25.58
N PRO A 771 -5.93 -28.22 24.91
CA PRO A 771 -7.21 -28.39 25.58
C PRO A 771 -7.21 -29.70 26.39
N THR A 772 -6.88 -29.62 27.67
CA THR A 772 -6.76 -30.80 28.56
C THR A 772 -7.80 -30.76 29.67
N CYS A 773 -8.49 -31.88 29.86
CA CYS A 773 -9.40 -32.14 30.98
C CYS A 773 -8.78 -33.17 31.93
N PRO A 774 -9.21 -33.23 33.21
CA PRO A 774 -8.75 -34.27 34.12
C PRO A 774 -9.02 -35.69 33.61
N PHE A 775 -8.13 -36.64 33.93
CA PHE A 775 -8.29 -38.04 33.52
C PHE A 775 -9.30 -38.79 34.39
N GLY A 776 -10.12 -39.64 33.75
CA GLY A 776 -11.00 -40.62 34.40
C GLY A 776 -12.47 -40.19 34.48
N PRO A 777 -13.42 -41.14 34.56
CA PRO A 777 -14.80 -40.80 34.86
C PRO A 777 -14.91 -40.37 36.34
N PRO A 778 -15.58 -39.25 36.63
CA PRO A 778 -15.83 -38.85 38.02
C PRO A 778 -16.66 -39.92 38.74
N SER A 779 -16.41 -40.10 40.04
CA SER A 779 -17.36 -40.80 40.91
C SER A 779 -18.72 -40.09 40.86
N CYS A 780 -19.82 -40.81 41.08
CA CYS A 780 -21.18 -40.24 41.03
C CYS A 780 -21.34 -38.96 41.87
N HIS A 781 -20.67 -38.87 43.02
CA HIS A 781 -20.66 -37.71 43.91
C HIS A 781 -19.90 -36.47 43.38
N HIS A 782 -19.00 -36.64 42.40
CA HIS A 782 -18.10 -35.59 41.90
C HIS A 782 -18.39 -35.14 40.47
N LYS A 783 -19.39 -35.75 39.82
CA LYS A 783 -19.67 -35.55 38.39
C LYS A 783 -20.04 -34.10 38.03
N ASP A 784 -20.76 -33.43 38.92
CA ASP A 784 -21.30 -32.09 38.70
C ASP A 784 -20.45 -30.99 39.37
N LEU A 785 -19.23 -31.30 39.82
CA LEU A 785 -18.33 -30.33 40.41
C LEU A 785 -17.91 -29.25 39.41
N MET A 786 -17.79 -28.03 39.93
CA MET A 786 -17.27 -26.86 39.24
C MET A 786 -15.86 -26.55 39.75
N VAL A 787 -15.09 -25.79 38.98
CA VAL A 787 -13.74 -25.38 39.40
C VAL A 787 -13.78 -24.53 40.68
N SER A 788 -14.87 -23.80 40.92
CA SER A 788 -15.10 -23.06 42.17
C SER A 788 -15.06 -23.95 43.41
N ASP A 789 -15.41 -25.24 43.31
CA ASP A 789 -15.42 -26.15 44.46
C ASP A 789 -14.02 -26.50 44.95
N LEU A 790 -13.01 -26.30 44.09
CA LEU A 790 -11.58 -26.40 44.41
C LEU A 790 -10.98 -25.09 44.94
N LEU A 791 -11.73 -23.99 44.96
CA LEU A 791 -11.27 -22.71 45.51
C LEU A 791 -11.55 -22.63 47.02
N THR A 792 -10.81 -21.77 47.71
CA THR A 792 -11.06 -21.39 49.11
C THR A 792 -12.37 -20.58 49.22
N THR A 793 -12.92 -20.44 50.44
CA THR A 793 -14.19 -19.73 50.68
C THR A 793 -14.19 -18.25 50.27
N ASN A 794 -13.01 -17.64 50.19
CA ASN A 794 -12.83 -16.29 49.64
C ASN A 794 -12.82 -16.25 48.09
N GLY A 795 -12.81 -17.40 47.41
CA GLY A 795 -12.86 -17.54 45.94
C GLY A 795 -11.60 -17.08 45.20
N HIS A 796 -10.51 -16.77 45.90
CA HIS A 796 -9.32 -16.15 45.29
C HIS A 796 -8.09 -17.07 45.22
N ASP A 797 -8.05 -18.11 46.04
CA ASP A 797 -6.92 -19.04 46.13
C ASP A 797 -7.40 -20.50 46.01
N TRP A 798 -6.48 -21.40 45.72
CA TRP A 798 -6.74 -22.83 45.61
C TRP A 798 -6.83 -23.50 46.98
N ASN A 799 -7.84 -24.33 47.18
CA ASN A 799 -7.95 -25.19 48.35
C ASN A 799 -7.09 -26.45 48.15
N GLN A 800 -5.87 -26.42 48.70
CA GLN A 800 -4.89 -27.49 48.50
C GLN A 800 -5.32 -28.85 49.03
N SER A 801 -6.10 -28.93 50.12
CA SER A 801 -6.58 -30.22 50.65
C SER A 801 -7.58 -30.85 49.69
N LYS A 802 -8.60 -30.09 49.27
CA LYS A 802 -9.60 -30.56 48.30
C LYS A 802 -8.98 -30.99 46.96
N ILE A 803 -7.96 -30.27 46.47
CA ILE A 803 -7.27 -30.65 45.24
C ILE A 803 -6.54 -31.98 45.39
N LYS A 804 -5.86 -32.21 46.52
CA LYS A 804 -5.18 -33.49 46.80
C LYS A 804 -6.18 -34.64 46.94
N ASP A 805 -7.36 -34.37 47.48
CA ASP A 805 -8.40 -35.38 47.66
C ASP A 805 -9.09 -35.75 46.33
N ILE A 806 -9.36 -34.78 45.47
CA ILE A 806 -10.18 -34.97 44.25
C ILE A 806 -9.31 -35.22 43.00
N LEU A 807 -8.21 -34.48 42.82
CA LEU A 807 -7.34 -34.53 41.64
C LEU A 807 -5.84 -34.57 42.02
N PRO A 808 -5.38 -35.58 42.77
CA PRO A 808 -3.99 -35.64 43.26
C PRO A 808 -2.95 -35.58 42.13
N HIS A 809 -3.22 -36.26 41.01
CA HIS A 809 -2.32 -36.35 39.85
C HIS A 809 -2.16 -35.02 39.10
N HIS A 810 -3.12 -34.10 39.20
CA HIS A 810 -3.07 -32.78 38.54
C HIS A 810 -2.74 -31.64 39.51
N SER A 811 -2.44 -31.95 40.78
CA SER A 811 -2.22 -30.94 41.82
C SER A 811 -1.15 -29.91 41.46
N SER A 812 -0.01 -30.34 40.90
CA SER A 812 1.06 -29.44 40.46
C SER A 812 0.65 -28.51 39.31
N GLU A 813 -0.18 -28.99 38.38
CA GLU A 813 -0.66 -28.21 37.23
C GLU A 813 -1.69 -27.17 37.68
N ILE A 814 -2.64 -27.57 38.53
CA ILE A 814 -3.70 -26.71 39.06
C ILE A 814 -3.10 -25.56 39.87
N LEU A 815 -2.13 -25.83 40.74
CA LEU A 815 -1.50 -24.81 41.58
C LEU A 815 -0.69 -23.77 40.79
N GLN A 816 -0.32 -24.04 39.54
CA GLN A 816 0.32 -23.06 38.66
C GLN A 816 -0.68 -22.08 38.03
N ILE A 817 -1.97 -22.47 37.94
CA ILE A 817 -3.03 -21.59 37.44
C ILE A 817 -3.32 -20.54 38.51
N LYS A 818 -3.47 -19.28 38.10
CA LYS A 818 -3.78 -18.17 39.01
C LYS A 818 -5.22 -17.68 38.78
N PRO A 819 -6.17 -17.97 39.69
CA PRO A 819 -7.52 -17.43 39.62
C PRO A 819 -7.56 -15.90 39.71
N SER A 820 -8.74 -15.32 39.43
CA SER A 820 -8.89 -13.86 39.47
C SER A 820 -8.94 -13.33 40.91
N ARG A 821 -7.95 -12.50 41.26
CA ARG A 821 -7.93 -11.74 42.52
C ARG A 821 -9.02 -10.67 42.62
N LYS A 822 -9.65 -10.30 41.49
CA LYS A 822 -10.72 -9.30 41.42
C LYS A 822 -12.11 -9.94 41.24
N GLY A 823 -12.22 -11.26 41.34
CA GLY A 823 -13.49 -11.97 41.15
C GLY A 823 -14.06 -11.88 39.74
N ALA A 824 -13.22 -11.72 38.72
CA ALA A 824 -13.68 -11.73 37.32
C ALA A 824 -14.33 -13.08 36.98
N HIS A 825 -15.29 -13.10 36.07
CA HIS A 825 -15.90 -14.32 35.56
C HIS A 825 -14.91 -15.15 34.73
N ASP A 826 -15.12 -16.48 34.69
CA ASP A 826 -14.35 -17.35 33.80
C ASP A 826 -14.53 -16.95 32.34
N SER A 827 -13.48 -17.12 31.54
CA SER A 827 -13.49 -16.69 30.14
C SER A 827 -12.83 -17.72 29.23
N TYR A 828 -13.31 -17.80 27.99
CA TYR A 828 -12.68 -18.63 26.96
C TYR A 828 -11.37 -18.00 26.48
N ILE A 829 -10.35 -18.83 26.32
CA ILE A 829 -9.04 -18.42 25.80
C ILE A 829 -8.66 -19.24 24.56
N TRP A 830 -8.08 -18.55 23.58
CA TRP A 830 -7.46 -19.15 22.41
C TRP A 830 -5.99 -19.47 22.73
N LEU A 831 -5.73 -20.75 23.03
CA LEU A 831 -4.44 -21.24 23.54
C LEU A 831 -3.21 -20.88 22.68
N PRO A 832 -3.29 -20.83 21.33
CA PRO A 832 -2.14 -20.46 20.50
C PRO A 832 -1.66 -19.00 20.66
N THR A 833 -2.37 -18.17 21.42
CA THR A 833 -2.01 -16.76 21.67
C THR A 833 -1.80 -16.49 23.14
N LYS A 834 -0.73 -15.76 23.47
CA LYS A 834 -0.43 -15.36 24.86
C LYS A 834 -1.52 -14.47 25.49
N SER A 835 -2.23 -13.67 24.68
CA SER A 835 -3.34 -12.84 25.14
C SER A 835 -4.64 -13.61 25.36
N GLY A 836 -4.72 -14.87 24.92
CA GLY A 836 -5.97 -15.64 24.86
C GLY A 836 -6.96 -15.16 23.80
N ALA A 837 -6.65 -14.11 23.02
CA ALA A 837 -7.55 -13.57 22.01
C ALA A 837 -7.33 -14.21 20.65
N TYR A 838 -8.40 -14.68 20.01
CA TYR A 838 -8.32 -15.28 18.68
C TYR A 838 -7.77 -14.30 17.62
N SER A 839 -6.86 -14.80 16.78
CA SER A 839 -6.41 -14.12 15.57
C SER A 839 -6.58 -15.00 14.34
N VAL A 840 -6.94 -14.40 13.20
CA VAL A 840 -7.04 -15.12 11.91
C VAL A 840 -5.71 -15.76 11.52
N LYS A 841 -4.58 -15.15 11.89
CA LYS A 841 -3.24 -15.71 11.65
C LYS A 841 -3.07 -17.05 12.36
N THR A 842 -3.37 -17.11 13.65
CA THR A 842 -3.22 -18.35 14.44
C THR A 842 -4.26 -19.40 14.05
N GLY A 843 -5.51 -19.01 13.79
CA GLY A 843 -6.51 -19.95 13.30
C GLY A 843 -6.17 -20.53 11.91
N TYR A 844 -5.52 -19.75 11.05
CA TYR A 844 -5.02 -20.26 9.76
C TYR A 844 -3.98 -21.36 9.95
N HIS A 845 -3.03 -21.19 10.88
CA HIS A 845 -2.03 -22.22 11.19
C HIS A 845 -2.67 -23.48 11.76
N THR A 846 -3.62 -23.35 12.70
CA THR A 846 -4.38 -24.50 13.21
C THR A 846 -5.17 -25.21 12.10
N SER A 847 -5.80 -24.46 11.20
CA SER A 847 -6.51 -25.05 10.05
C SER A 847 -5.57 -25.80 9.08
N LEU A 848 -4.32 -25.36 8.94
CA LEU A 848 -3.33 -26.05 8.11
C LEU A 848 -2.83 -27.32 8.79
N GLU A 849 -2.52 -27.26 10.09
CA GLU A 849 -2.11 -28.43 10.89
C GLU A 849 -3.15 -29.56 10.79
N MET A 850 -4.45 -29.22 10.87
CA MET A 850 -5.55 -30.19 10.71
C MET A 850 -5.60 -30.88 9.34
N ARG A 851 -4.95 -30.33 8.31
CA ARG A 851 -4.88 -30.93 6.97
C ARG A 851 -3.56 -31.62 6.69
N GLU A 852 -2.52 -31.30 7.46
CA GLU A 852 -1.15 -31.77 7.22
C GLU A 852 -0.77 -32.99 8.07
N ASP A 853 -1.73 -33.67 8.73
CA ASP A 853 -1.54 -34.89 9.55
C ASP A 853 -0.93 -36.12 8.81
N SER A 854 -0.37 -35.96 7.61
CA SER A 854 0.15 -37.10 6.83
C SER A 854 1.26 -36.77 5.82
N ILE A 855 2.19 -35.85 6.11
CA ILE A 855 3.43 -35.74 5.31
C ILE A 855 4.64 -35.57 6.23
N GLY A 856 5.46 -36.62 6.31
CA GLY A 856 6.72 -36.64 7.05
C GLY A 856 7.61 -35.46 6.66
N ARG A 857 8.14 -34.75 7.67
CA ARG A 857 9.18 -33.74 7.48
C ARG A 857 10.41 -34.44 6.92
N SER A 858 10.68 -34.25 5.62
CA SER A 858 11.97 -34.60 5.06
C SER A 858 13.04 -33.72 5.71
N SER A 859 13.95 -34.35 6.44
CA SER A 859 15.11 -33.75 7.09
C SER A 859 16.13 -33.31 6.05
N GLU A 860 15.94 -32.14 5.45
CA GLU A 860 17.02 -31.45 4.76
C GLU A 860 17.58 -30.35 5.66
N GLN A 861 18.91 -30.34 5.83
CA GLN A 861 19.71 -29.56 6.80
C GLN A 861 19.66 -28.02 6.64
N ILE A 862 18.80 -27.47 5.77
CA ILE A 862 18.76 -26.02 5.50
C ILE A 862 17.85 -25.27 6.47
N ASN A 863 18.40 -24.27 7.15
CA ASN A 863 17.65 -23.31 7.93
C ASN A 863 17.18 -22.17 7.02
N TRP A 864 16.03 -22.33 6.37
CA TRP A 864 15.47 -21.36 5.41
C TRP A 864 15.47 -19.91 5.89
N ASN A 865 15.14 -19.68 7.17
CA ASN A 865 15.14 -18.34 7.74
C ASN A 865 16.56 -17.79 7.79
N GLY A 866 17.46 -18.51 8.45
CA GLY A 866 18.84 -18.06 8.67
C GLY A 866 19.70 -18.03 7.41
N ASP A 867 19.47 -18.95 6.47
CA ASP A 867 20.32 -19.17 5.29
C ASP A 867 19.89 -18.30 4.10
N ILE A 868 18.59 -18.08 3.93
CA ILE A 868 18.06 -17.36 2.76
C ILE A 868 17.32 -16.09 3.19
N TRP A 869 16.31 -16.20 4.05
CA TRP A 869 15.36 -15.09 4.23
C TRP A 869 15.91 -13.92 5.05
N THR A 870 16.74 -14.17 6.05
CA THR A 870 17.43 -13.15 6.87
C THR A 870 18.77 -12.73 6.27
N GLY A 871 19.19 -13.32 5.15
CA GLY A 871 20.43 -12.97 4.47
C GLY A 871 20.50 -11.48 4.10
N LYS A 872 21.69 -10.88 4.22
CA LYS A 872 21.97 -9.49 3.85
C LYS A 872 22.28 -9.39 2.35
N PHE A 873 21.27 -9.56 1.52
CA PHE A 873 21.31 -9.37 0.07
C PHE A 873 19.92 -9.08 -0.48
N SER A 874 19.82 -8.71 -1.77
CA SER A 874 18.57 -8.20 -2.35
C SER A 874 17.41 -9.23 -2.29
N PRO A 875 16.15 -8.78 -2.16
CA PRO A 875 14.98 -9.69 -2.17
C PRO A 875 14.87 -10.56 -3.44
N LYS A 876 15.36 -10.05 -4.57
CA LYS A 876 15.44 -10.78 -5.84
C LYS A 876 16.31 -12.03 -5.68
N MET A 877 17.47 -11.87 -5.05
CA MET A 877 18.43 -12.96 -4.80
C MET A 877 17.92 -13.99 -3.81
N LYS A 878 17.19 -13.56 -2.76
CA LYS A 878 16.52 -14.48 -1.83
C LYS A 878 15.59 -15.44 -2.54
N VAL A 879 14.75 -14.91 -3.45
CA VAL A 879 13.84 -15.74 -4.24
C VAL A 879 14.60 -16.61 -5.25
N PHE A 880 15.70 -16.10 -5.81
CA PHE A 880 16.54 -16.86 -6.73
C PHE A 880 17.22 -18.06 -6.07
N LEU A 881 17.92 -17.87 -4.95
CA LEU A 881 18.51 -18.97 -4.17
C LEU A 881 17.46 -19.99 -3.72
N TRP A 882 16.29 -19.50 -3.27
CA TRP A 882 15.16 -20.35 -2.92
C TRP A 882 14.70 -21.23 -4.11
N LYS A 883 14.71 -20.70 -5.34
CA LYS A 883 14.40 -21.49 -6.53
C LYS A 883 15.46 -22.55 -6.82
N ILE A 884 16.75 -22.28 -6.60
CA ILE A 884 17.82 -23.26 -6.80
C ILE A 884 17.62 -24.44 -5.85
N VAL A 885 17.49 -24.17 -4.55
CA VAL A 885 17.37 -25.22 -3.52
C VAL A 885 16.14 -26.09 -3.74
N LEU A 886 15.02 -25.52 -4.21
CA LEU A 886 13.80 -26.29 -4.51
C LEU A 886 13.72 -26.85 -5.94
N LYS A 887 14.83 -26.85 -6.70
CA LYS A 887 14.86 -27.34 -8.09
C LYS A 887 13.78 -26.69 -8.98
N ALA A 888 13.63 -25.38 -8.83
CA ALA A 888 12.62 -24.55 -9.49
C ALA A 888 13.22 -23.56 -10.49
N LEU A 889 14.40 -23.88 -11.02
CA LEU A 889 15.04 -23.24 -12.16
C LEU A 889 15.11 -24.21 -13.34
N PRO A 890 15.06 -23.69 -14.58
CA PRO A 890 15.24 -24.49 -15.80
C PRO A 890 16.71 -24.85 -16.02
N LEU A 891 17.29 -25.60 -15.08
CA LEU A 891 18.59 -26.27 -15.25
C LEU A 891 18.39 -27.53 -16.09
N GLY A 892 19.44 -27.97 -16.79
CA GLY A 892 19.37 -29.14 -17.67
C GLY A 892 18.85 -30.42 -16.99
N ASP A 893 19.31 -30.73 -15.77
CA ASP A 893 18.81 -31.89 -15.01
C ASP A 893 17.31 -31.79 -14.68
N ASN A 894 16.86 -30.59 -14.32
CA ASN A 894 15.47 -30.31 -14.00
C ASN A 894 14.59 -30.34 -15.26
N LEU A 895 15.07 -29.86 -16.40
CA LEU A 895 14.38 -29.94 -17.69
C LEU A 895 14.27 -31.40 -18.16
N LEU A 896 15.35 -32.19 -18.01
CA LEU A 896 15.37 -33.61 -18.33
C LEU A 896 14.33 -34.38 -17.49
N SER A 897 14.26 -34.09 -16.17
CA SER A 897 13.24 -34.68 -15.28
C SER A 897 11.79 -34.38 -15.67
N ARG A 898 11.59 -33.34 -16.50
CA ARG A 898 10.30 -32.91 -17.04
C ARG A 898 10.06 -33.35 -18.49
N GLY A 899 10.94 -34.18 -19.05
CA GLY A 899 10.83 -34.69 -20.42
C GLY A 899 11.26 -33.71 -21.50
N LEU A 900 12.14 -32.74 -21.19
CA LEU A 900 12.69 -31.77 -22.13
C LEU A 900 14.22 -32.00 -22.29
N PRO A 901 14.66 -32.86 -23.22
CA PRO A 901 16.07 -33.27 -23.35
C PRO A 901 16.95 -32.25 -24.09
N ASP A 902 16.37 -31.41 -24.96
CA ASP A 902 17.11 -30.55 -25.92
C ASP A 902 18.05 -29.51 -25.27
N ASN A 903 17.97 -29.32 -23.95
CA ASN A 903 18.79 -28.37 -23.20
C ASN A 903 19.34 -28.97 -21.89
N ALA A 904 19.61 -30.29 -21.87
CA ALA A 904 20.10 -30.98 -20.68
C ALA A 904 21.59 -30.70 -20.37
N CYS A 905 22.38 -30.37 -21.39
CA CYS A 905 23.82 -30.16 -21.27
C CYS A 905 24.19 -28.70 -21.00
N CYS A 906 25.32 -28.49 -20.33
CA CYS A 906 25.89 -27.18 -20.06
C CYS A 906 26.48 -26.58 -21.32
N VAL A 907 26.10 -25.35 -21.65
CA VAL A 907 26.60 -24.64 -22.84
C VAL A 907 28.09 -24.29 -22.78
N HIS A 908 28.71 -24.36 -21.61
CA HIS A 908 30.13 -24.03 -21.46
C HIS A 908 31.07 -25.23 -21.65
N CYS A 909 30.63 -26.46 -21.36
CA CYS A 909 31.51 -27.65 -21.45
C CYS A 909 30.85 -28.94 -21.95
N GLY A 910 29.53 -28.97 -22.16
CA GLY A 910 28.80 -30.12 -22.72
C GLY A 910 28.34 -31.19 -21.72
N ASP A 911 28.76 -31.13 -20.45
CA ASP A 911 28.31 -32.06 -19.41
C ASP A 911 26.86 -31.82 -18.96
N LEU A 912 26.24 -32.75 -18.23
CA LEU A 912 24.90 -32.58 -17.67
C LEU A 912 24.83 -31.34 -16.75
N GLU A 913 23.91 -30.40 -17.06
CA GLU A 913 23.77 -29.15 -16.33
C GLU A 913 22.95 -29.35 -15.04
N THR A 914 23.62 -29.77 -13.96
CA THR A 914 23.09 -29.74 -12.58
C THR A 914 23.38 -28.41 -11.89
N ALA A 915 22.77 -28.14 -10.74
CA ALA A 915 23.08 -26.93 -9.95
C ALA A 915 24.55 -26.94 -9.48
N GLU A 916 25.04 -28.09 -9.00
CA GLU A 916 26.43 -28.29 -8.61
C GLU A 916 27.37 -28.07 -9.79
N HIS A 917 27.02 -28.60 -10.97
CA HIS A 917 27.82 -28.44 -12.16
C HIS A 917 27.88 -26.99 -12.62
N LEU A 918 26.73 -26.35 -12.89
CA LEU A 918 26.68 -25.00 -13.44
C LEU A 918 27.35 -23.97 -12.54
N PHE A 919 27.16 -24.09 -11.22
CA PHE A 919 27.61 -23.08 -10.28
C PHE A 919 29.01 -23.33 -9.69
N PHE A 920 29.55 -24.55 -9.77
CA PHE A 920 30.84 -24.88 -9.16
C PHE A 920 31.75 -25.73 -10.06
N ASN A 921 31.25 -26.86 -10.59
CA ASN A 921 32.14 -27.83 -11.23
C ASN A 921 32.49 -27.51 -12.69
N CYS A 922 31.67 -26.72 -13.38
CA CYS A 922 31.93 -26.31 -14.76
C CYS A 922 33.25 -25.52 -14.87
N HIS A 923 34.04 -25.73 -15.92
CA HIS A 923 35.32 -25.05 -16.12
C HIS A 923 35.21 -23.52 -16.02
N PHE A 924 34.17 -22.94 -16.60
CA PHE A 924 33.86 -21.50 -16.51
C PHE A 924 33.60 -21.06 -15.06
N ALA A 925 32.79 -21.81 -14.31
CA ALA A 925 32.49 -21.50 -12.91
C ALA A 925 33.74 -21.64 -12.02
N GLN A 926 34.58 -22.65 -12.27
CA GLN A 926 35.86 -22.83 -11.55
C GLN A 926 36.77 -21.62 -11.72
N GLN A 927 36.90 -21.10 -12.95
CA GLN A 927 37.67 -19.89 -13.23
C GLN A 927 37.08 -18.68 -12.49
N VAL A 928 35.76 -18.50 -12.53
CA VAL A 928 35.06 -17.42 -11.79
C VAL A 928 35.36 -17.47 -10.29
N TRP A 929 35.29 -18.65 -9.67
CA TRP A 929 35.61 -18.82 -8.25
C TRP A 929 37.09 -18.59 -7.95
N SER A 930 38.01 -19.02 -8.81
CA SER A 930 39.46 -18.87 -8.62
C SER A 930 39.92 -17.40 -8.64
N LEU A 931 39.25 -16.58 -9.46
CA LEU A 931 39.51 -15.15 -9.59
C LEU A 931 38.76 -14.31 -8.55
N THR A 932 37.86 -14.93 -7.76
CA THR A 932 37.12 -14.20 -6.72
C THR A 932 38.03 -13.91 -5.53
N PRO A 933 38.19 -12.65 -5.10
CA PRO A 933 39.10 -12.27 -4.02
C PRO A 933 38.54 -12.66 -2.63
N LEU A 934 38.61 -13.95 -2.27
CA LEU A 934 38.14 -14.49 -0.98
C LEU A 934 39.30 -14.76 -0.03
N LYS A 935 39.10 -14.51 1.28
CA LYS A 935 40.09 -14.82 2.33
C LYS A 935 40.36 -16.33 2.45
N THR A 936 39.33 -17.13 2.27
CA THR A 936 39.40 -18.60 2.21
C THR A 936 38.85 -19.05 0.86
N PRO A 937 39.70 -19.46 -0.09
CA PRO A 937 39.23 -19.89 -1.40
C PRO A 937 38.38 -21.15 -1.26
N ILE A 938 37.26 -21.20 -2.00
CA ILE A 938 36.48 -22.44 -2.14
C ILE A 938 37.22 -23.28 -3.18
N ASN A 939 37.44 -24.56 -2.91
CA ASN A 939 37.81 -25.50 -3.96
C ASN A 939 36.52 -25.97 -4.67
N PRO A 940 36.17 -25.45 -5.87
CA PRO A 940 34.87 -25.72 -6.47
C PRO A 940 34.73 -27.18 -6.89
N SER A 941 35.85 -27.87 -7.17
CA SER A 941 35.86 -29.29 -7.55
C SER A 941 35.49 -30.26 -6.42
N LEU A 942 35.55 -29.82 -5.16
CA LEU A 942 35.17 -30.61 -3.98
C LEU A 942 33.71 -30.37 -3.55
N VAL A 943 32.97 -29.51 -4.26
CA VAL A 943 31.58 -29.20 -3.92
C VAL A 943 30.67 -30.34 -4.36
N THR A 944 30.18 -31.10 -3.38
CA THR A 944 29.25 -32.20 -3.61
C THR A 944 27.78 -31.79 -3.52
N SER A 945 27.48 -30.61 -2.96
CA SER A 945 26.10 -30.14 -2.75
C SER A 945 25.98 -28.62 -2.68
N PHE A 946 25.04 -28.05 -3.44
CA PHE A 946 24.76 -26.61 -3.42
C PHE A 946 24.35 -26.09 -2.03
N THR A 947 23.57 -26.85 -1.25
CA THR A 947 23.05 -26.41 0.05
C THR A 947 24.16 -26.27 1.08
N THR A 948 25.12 -27.19 1.09
CA THR A 948 26.29 -27.14 1.98
C THR A 948 27.15 -25.90 1.68
N SER A 949 27.38 -25.60 0.39
CA SER A 949 28.10 -24.40 -0.03
C SER A 949 27.36 -23.10 0.32
N LEU A 950 26.03 -23.08 0.20
CA LEU A 950 25.21 -21.94 0.62
C LEU A 950 25.34 -21.67 2.12
N VAL A 951 25.33 -22.71 2.96
CA VAL A 951 25.50 -22.55 4.42
C VAL A 951 26.92 -22.06 4.73
N ALA A 952 27.95 -22.64 4.10
CA ALA A 952 29.34 -22.21 4.26
C ALA A 952 29.56 -20.76 3.81
N SER A 953 28.77 -20.28 2.83
CA SER A 953 28.91 -18.93 2.26
C SER A 953 28.76 -17.77 3.23
N LYS A 954 28.11 -18.00 4.38
CA LYS A 954 27.93 -16.97 5.41
C LYS A 954 29.24 -16.51 6.05
N HIS A 955 30.26 -17.35 6.01
CA HIS A 955 31.57 -17.08 6.58
C HIS A 955 32.57 -16.57 5.54
N MET A 956 32.14 -16.42 4.28
CA MET A 956 33.01 -15.91 3.22
C MET A 956 33.26 -14.42 3.40
N ILE A 957 34.53 -14.04 3.36
CA ILE A 957 35.00 -12.66 3.50
C ILE A 957 35.76 -12.30 2.23
N CYS A 958 35.34 -11.23 1.55
CA CYS A 958 36.09 -10.67 0.44
C CYS A 958 37.33 -9.91 0.95
N LEU A 959 38.46 -10.09 0.27
CA LEU A 959 39.69 -9.38 0.58
C LEU A 959 39.63 -7.92 0.08
N PRO A 960 40.26 -6.96 0.78
CA PRO A 960 40.50 -5.62 0.23
C PRO A 960 41.32 -5.70 -1.08
N PRO A 961 41.14 -4.78 -2.05
CA PRO A 961 40.43 -3.50 -1.97
C PRO A 961 38.95 -3.51 -2.44
N THR A 962 38.27 -4.67 -2.39
CA THR A 962 36.88 -4.80 -2.92
C THR A 962 35.84 -3.85 -2.32
N GLY A 963 36.08 -3.29 -1.12
CA GLY A 963 35.16 -2.40 -0.41
C GLY A 963 33.94 -3.10 0.21
N LEU A 964 33.89 -4.44 0.13
CA LEU A 964 32.80 -5.27 0.66
C LEU A 964 33.11 -5.70 2.10
N ASN A 965 32.86 -4.80 3.06
CA ASN A 965 33.26 -5.04 4.44
C ASN A 965 32.27 -5.92 5.25
N ARG A 966 31.00 -6.03 4.84
CA ARG A 966 29.95 -6.80 5.55
C ARG A 966 28.80 -7.25 4.61
N GLY A 967 28.92 -8.43 4.00
CA GLY A 967 27.82 -9.08 3.26
C GLY A 967 28.30 -10.30 2.46
N PRO A 968 27.46 -11.32 2.22
CA PRO A 968 27.87 -12.48 1.44
C PRO A 968 27.90 -12.11 -0.06
N ILE A 969 29.07 -12.25 -0.69
CA ILE A 969 29.24 -12.09 -2.15
C ILE A 969 28.61 -13.26 -2.94
N PHE A 970 28.48 -14.41 -2.29
CA PHE A 970 28.03 -15.67 -2.87
C PHE A 970 26.75 -15.55 -3.71
N PRO A 971 25.62 -14.97 -3.24
CA PRO A 971 24.39 -14.87 -4.04
C PRO A 971 24.57 -14.07 -5.34
N TRP A 972 25.51 -13.12 -5.36
CA TRP A 972 25.83 -12.29 -6.52
C TRP A 972 26.64 -13.05 -7.56
N LEU A 973 27.62 -13.86 -7.13
CA LEU A 973 28.37 -14.73 -8.03
C LEU A 973 27.47 -15.78 -8.69
N ILE A 974 26.64 -16.47 -7.90
CA ILE A 974 25.67 -17.45 -8.43
C ILE A 974 24.71 -16.77 -9.43
N TRP A 975 24.24 -15.56 -9.14
CA TRP A 975 23.38 -14.82 -10.06
C TRP A 975 24.11 -14.40 -11.35
N SER A 976 25.34 -13.91 -11.25
CA SER A 976 26.14 -13.52 -12.42
C SER A 976 26.42 -14.71 -13.33
N ILE A 977 26.84 -15.85 -12.77
CA ILE A 977 27.03 -17.12 -13.53
C ILE A 977 25.73 -17.53 -14.22
N TRP A 978 24.61 -17.50 -13.50
CA TRP A 978 23.29 -17.80 -14.09
C TRP A 978 22.90 -16.85 -15.22
N THR A 979 23.19 -15.54 -15.08
CA THR A 979 22.90 -14.58 -16.15
C THR A 979 23.82 -14.76 -17.35
N ALA A 980 25.12 -15.01 -17.15
CA ALA A 980 26.06 -15.28 -18.23
C ALA A 980 25.63 -16.49 -19.06
N ARG A 981 25.24 -17.59 -18.39
CA ARG A 981 24.65 -18.77 -19.04
C ARG A 981 23.41 -18.43 -19.87
N ASN A 982 22.50 -17.60 -19.35
CA ASN A 982 21.28 -17.24 -20.08
C ASN A 982 21.57 -16.30 -21.27
N TYR A 983 22.50 -15.37 -21.14
CA TYR A 983 22.92 -14.52 -22.25
C TYR A 983 23.54 -15.35 -23.38
N LEU A 984 24.35 -16.36 -23.03
CA LEU A 984 24.93 -17.25 -24.03
C LEU A 984 23.86 -18.09 -24.75
N ILE A 985 22.84 -18.57 -24.04
CA ILE A 985 21.78 -19.41 -24.62
C ILE A 985 20.77 -18.61 -25.45
N PHE A 986 20.36 -17.43 -24.99
CA PHE A 986 19.24 -16.71 -25.59
C PHE A 986 19.66 -15.54 -26.48
N GLU A 987 20.89 -15.04 -26.32
CA GLU A 987 21.40 -13.87 -27.04
C GLU A 987 22.76 -14.15 -27.71
N GLU A 988 23.26 -15.39 -27.66
CA GLU A 988 24.58 -15.80 -28.18
C GLU A 988 25.75 -14.93 -27.67
N ARG A 989 25.55 -14.30 -26.50
CA ARG A 989 26.50 -13.38 -25.90
C ARG A 989 27.33 -14.06 -24.82
N ALA A 990 28.60 -14.26 -25.10
CA ALA A 990 29.57 -14.76 -24.12
C ALA A 990 30.05 -13.63 -23.19
N PHE A 991 30.31 -13.99 -21.93
CA PHE A 991 30.98 -13.14 -20.95
C PHE A 991 32.23 -13.85 -20.47
N THR A 992 33.33 -13.12 -20.26
CA THR A 992 34.52 -13.72 -19.67
C THR A 992 34.34 -13.95 -18.16
N PRO A 993 35.13 -14.84 -17.54
CA PRO A 993 35.13 -15.00 -16.08
C PRO A 993 35.37 -13.68 -15.34
N GLU A 994 36.27 -12.83 -15.84
CA GLU A 994 36.62 -11.53 -15.26
C GLU A 994 35.42 -10.56 -15.29
N GLU A 995 34.74 -10.45 -16.43
CA GLU A 995 33.53 -9.62 -16.58
C GLU A 995 32.41 -10.08 -15.63
N THR A 996 32.26 -11.40 -15.47
CA THR A 996 31.24 -12.01 -14.63
C THR A 996 31.46 -11.69 -13.14
N ILE A 997 32.71 -11.70 -12.68
CA ILE A 997 33.09 -11.33 -11.31
C ILE A 997 32.94 -9.83 -11.09
N LEU A 998 33.45 -9.02 -12.03
CA LEU A 998 33.36 -7.57 -11.93
C LEU A 998 31.91 -7.12 -11.76
N LYS A 999 31.00 -7.69 -12.57
CA LYS A 999 29.55 -7.46 -12.44
C LYS A 999 29.03 -7.88 -11.07
N ALA A 1000 29.39 -9.06 -10.57
CA ALA A 1000 28.95 -9.53 -9.25
C ALA A 1000 29.43 -8.61 -8.12
N LEU A 1001 30.68 -8.15 -8.16
CA LEU A 1001 31.26 -7.24 -7.17
C LEU A 1001 30.61 -5.86 -7.20
N LEU A 1002 30.37 -5.30 -8.40
CA LEU A 1002 29.70 -4.02 -8.57
C LEU A 1002 28.28 -4.05 -8.02
N GLU A 1003 27.47 -5.03 -8.44
CA GLU A 1003 26.09 -5.17 -7.97
C GLU A 1003 26.01 -5.38 -6.43
N ALA A 1004 26.94 -6.17 -5.86
CA ALA A 1004 27.03 -6.38 -4.42
C ALA A 1004 27.39 -5.08 -3.67
N LYS A 1005 28.32 -4.29 -4.21
CA LYS A 1005 28.78 -3.03 -3.64
C LYS A 1005 27.67 -1.97 -3.68
N GLU A 1006 27.00 -1.83 -4.81
CA GLU A 1006 25.83 -0.95 -4.97
C GLU A 1006 24.74 -1.29 -3.96
N TRP A 1007 24.43 -2.57 -3.80
CA TRP A 1007 23.42 -3.00 -2.84
C TRP A 1007 23.82 -2.69 -1.39
N GLN A 1008 25.07 -2.97 -1.00
CA GLN A 1008 25.57 -2.70 0.35
C GLN A 1008 25.57 -1.20 0.64
N TYR A 1009 25.98 -0.38 -0.34
CA TYR A 1009 25.93 1.07 -0.26
C TYR A 1009 24.50 1.57 -0.02
N ALA A 1010 23.55 1.08 -0.80
CA ALA A 1010 22.14 1.44 -0.65
C ALA A 1010 21.52 1.02 0.70
N GLN A 1011 22.06 0.01 1.41
CA GLN A 1011 21.56 -0.37 2.74
C GLN A 1011 22.10 0.50 3.87
N ASN A 1012 23.37 0.91 3.81
CA ASN A 1012 23.98 1.73 4.87
C ASN A 1012 23.31 3.11 5.00
N ASN A 1013 22.72 3.63 3.92
CA ASN A 1013 21.97 4.89 3.92
C ASN A 1013 20.56 4.78 4.54
N ILE A 1014 20.06 3.57 4.84
CA ILE A 1014 18.72 3.36 5.39
C ILE A 1014 18.70 3.47 6.93
N ASP A 1015 19.77 3.04 7.63
CA ASP A 1015 19.82 2.98 9.10
C ASP A 1015 19.87 4.36 9.80
N ILE A 1016 20.05 5.46 9.05
CA ILE A 1016 20.06 6.83 9.62
C ILE A 1016 18.65 7.48 9.54
N SER A 1017 17.69 6.87 8.84
CA SER A 1017 16.42 7.52 8.47
C SER A 1017 15.15 7.02 9.16
N LEU A 1018 15.26 6.16 10.17
CA LEU A 1018 14.09 5.65 10.91
C LEU A 1018 14.23 5.88 12.42
N PRO A 1019 13.49 6.84 13.01
CA PRO A 1019 13.11 6.70 14.41
C PRO A 1019 12.24 5.44 14.50
N THR A 1020 12.65 4.49 15.34
CA THR A 1020 11.81 3.35 15.72
C THR A 1020 10.43 3.84 16.21
N PRO A 1021 9.33 3.12 15.89
CA PRO A 1021 7.98 3.49 16.30
C PRO A 1021 7.77 3.46 17.82
#